data_AF-A0A0N1CDZ2-F1
#
_entry.id   AF-A0A0N1CDZ2-F1
#
_cell.length_a   1.000
_cell.length_b   1.000
_cell.length_c   1.000
_cell.angle_alpha   90.00
_cell.angle_beta   90.00
_cell.angle_gamma   90.00
#
_symmetry.space_group_name_H-M   'P 1'
#
loop_
_entity.id
_entity.type
_entity.pdbx_description
1 polymer ?
#
loop_
_entity_poly.entity_id
_entity_poly.type
_entity_poly.pdbx_seq_one_letter_code
_entity_poly.pdbx_strand_id
1 'polypeptide(L)'
;PLVPAAQQDAPAPAPAAAAPAAEAAKPAPKPAAKAAKKTNDQEAAPAEGDRIANQSIRVNVDTLEHLMTMVSELVLTRNQLLEISRRHEDTEFKVPLQRLSTVTAELQDGVMKTRMQPIGNAWQKLPRIVRDLASELGKHIELEMHGADTELDRQVLDLIKDPLTHMVRNSADHGLERPDERVRNGKPEQGTIRLSAYHEGGHIVICIADNGRGLNTEKIKAKAIANGLVSEADVERMTEAQIHKFIFAPGFSTAAEVTSVSGRGVGMDVVRTNIDQIGGTIEIKSVAGEGSSVTIKIPLTLAIVSALIVEAGGDRFAIPQLAVVELVRARANSEHRIERIKDTPVLRLRDKLLPLMHLKKLLHIDDGTGSTEPENGFIVVTQVGSQTFGIVVDAVFHTEEIVVKPMSTKLRHIGMFSGNTILGDGAVIMIVDPNGIAQALGTSVSAQHDLSEQSAATRAASTEQLTSLLVFRSGSPQPKAVPLSLVTRLEEIAADKIETSNGRYMVQYRDQLMPLVLMEGVAVATTGVQPILVFADEDRSMGLVVDEIVDIVEEHLQIQVGSSREGILGSAVIKGLATEVIDVAHFLPMAFSDWLARKEMKQSISTRSVLLVDDSAFFRNMLGPVLKAAGYKVRVATSAVEGLSVLRTGAQFDVILTDIEMPEMNGFEFAEAIRADAKLGTTPVIALSSLVSPAAIERGRQAGLSDYVAKFDRPGLIAALKEQTIGHDRAELQQQAA
;
A
#
# COMPACT_ATOMS: atom_id res chain seq x y z
N PRO A 1 22.77 20.31 72.38
CA PRO A 1 21.98 21.01 71.35
C PRO A 1 22.78 22.14 70.69
N LEU A 2 23.24 21.95 69.46
CA LEU A 2 23.67 23.02 68.54
C LEU A 2 23.87 22.43 67.12
N VAL A 3 23.22 23.06 66.14
CA VAL A 3 23.52 23.08 64.69
C VAL A 3 24.17 24.46 64.41
N PRO A 4 24.75 24.81 63.22
CA PRO A 4 24.56 24.20 61.90
C PRO A 4 25.80 24.09 60.96
N ALA A 5 25.54 23.53 59.76
CA ALA A 5 26.04 23.91 58.42
C ALA A 5 27.53 23.86 58.01
N ALA A 6 27.76 23.02 56.98
CA ALA A 6 28.49 23.26 55.72
C ALA A 6 30.01 23.61 55.71
N GLN A 7 30.81 22.70 55.10
CA GLN A 7 31.52 22.99 53.84
C GLN A 7 31.99 21.68 53.14
N GLN A 8 32.51 21.79 51.92
CA GLN A 8 32.91 20.67 51.03
C GLN A 8 34.42 20.41 51.12
N ASP A 9 34.89 19.17 50.87
CA ASP A 9 36.13 18.96 50.11
C ASP A 9 36.29 17.53 49.51
N ALA A 10 37.40 17.33 48.79
CA ALA A 10 37.70 16.28 47.81
C ALA A 10 38.20 14.90 48.38
N PRO A 11 38.39 13.85 47.54
CA PRO A 11 38.53 12.46 48.01
C PRO A 11 39.98 12.00 48.33
N ALA A 12 40.10 10.87 49.03
CA ALA A 12 41.36 10.18 49.38
C ALA A 12 41.44 8.75 48.79
N PRO A 13 42.65 8.20 48.53
CA PRO A 13 42.84 6.99 47.72
C PRO A 13 42.97 5.66 48.49
N ALA A 14 43.10 4.55 47.74
CA ALA A 14 43.13 3.17 48.21
C ALA A 14 44.48 2.67 48.77
N PRO A 15 44.45 1.49 49.44
CA PRO A 15 45.50 0.46 49.29
C PRO A 15 44.90 -0.89 48.82
N ALA A 16 45.75 -1.89 48.53
CA ALA A 16 45.37 -3.10 47.80
C ALA A 16 45.92 -4.43 48.35
N ALA A 17 45.37 -5.53 47.81
CA ALA A 17 45.91 -6.90 47.71
C ALA A 17 45.99 -7.83 48.95
N ALA A 18 45.26 -8.95 48.87
CA ALA A 18 45.65 -10.31 49.32
C ALA A 18 44.72 -11.36 48.68
N ALA A 19 45.12 -12.65 48.65
CA ALA A 19 44.38 -13.75 47.99
C ALA A 19 44.12 -14.97 48.92
N PRO A 20 43.14 -15.84 48.62
CA PRO A 20 42.94 -17.14 49.29
C PRO A 20 43.30 -18.37 48.41
N ALA A 21 43.35 -19.57 49.01
CA ALA A 21 43.68 -20.84 48.33
C ALA A 21 43.04 -22.08 49.01
N ALA A 22 42.98 -23.22 48.27
CA ALA A 22 42.58 -24.60 48.69
C ALA A 22 41.10 -24.81 49.10
N GLU A 23 40.44 -25.99 49.04
CA GLU A 23 40.57 -27.29 48.32
C GLU A 23 39.13 -27.93 48.23
N ALA A 24 38.73 -29.18 47.92
CA ALA A 24 39.25 -30.53 47.53
C ALA A 24 38.04 -31.37 46.99
N ALA A 25 38.11 -32.65 46.57
CA ALA A 25 38.97 -33.32 45.56
C ALA A 25 38.47 -34.77 45.25
N LYS A 26 38.38 -35.17 43.96
CA LYS A 26 38.34 -36.57 43.43
C LYS A 26 37.07 -37.43 43.73
N PRO A 27 36.84 -38.63 43.10
CA PRO A 27 37.76 -39.54 42.38
C PRO A 27 37.33 -40.04 40.97
N ALA A 28 38.16 -40.92 40.36
CA ALA A 28 37.90 -41.58 39.06
C ALA A 28 38.64 -42.95 38.92
N PRO A 29 38.13 -43.89 38.08
CA PRO A 29 38.84 -45.07 37.55
C PRO A 29 38.95 -45.06 36.01
N LYS A 30 39.63 -45.97 35.28
CA LYS A 30 40.90 -46.73 35.41
C LYS A 30 41.06 -47.55 34.09
N PRO A 31 42.22 -47.62 33.40
CA PRO A 31 42.31 -48.22 32.05
C PRO A 31 42.66 -49.73 32.02
N ALA A 32 42.47 -50.37 30.86
CA ALA A 32 42.81 -51.78 30.57
C ALA A 32 43.44 -51.96 29.16
N ALA A 33 43.98 -53.15 28.85
CA ALA A 33 44.97 -53.36 27.77
C ALA A 33 44.57 -54.38 26.65
N LYS A 34 45.45 -54.52 25.65
CA LYS A 34 45.32 -55.36 24.43
C LYS A 34 45.30 -56.88 24.71
N ALA A 35 44.60 -57.67 23.86
CA ALA A 35 45.24 -58.62 22.90
C ALA A 35 44.27 -59.57 22.14
N ALA A 36 44.71 -59.98 20.92
CA ALA A 36 44.58 -61.30 20.27
C ALA A 36 43.52 -61.61 19.15
N LYS A 37 44.06 -62.28 18.10
CA LYS A 37 43.47 -63.19 17.06
C LYS A 37 42.67 -62.65 15.85
N LYS A 38 43.28 -62.84 14.66
CA LYS A 38 42.88 -63.64 13.45
C LYS A 38 41.38 -63.99 13.22
N THR A 39 40.85 -64.14 11.99
CA THR A 39 41.49 -64.57 10.71
C THR A 39 40.66 -64.20 9.45
N ASN A 40 41.33 -64.14 8.29
CA ASN A 40 40.87 -64.43 6.90
C ASN A 40 39.69 -63.70 6.19
N ASP A 41 40.05 -63.20 4.99
CA ASP A 41 39.43 -63.46 3.66
C ASP A 41 38.47 -62.48 2.93
N GLN A 42 38.82 -62.37 1.63
CA GLN A 42 38.06 -62.05 0.40
C GLN A 42 37.58 -60.62 0.05
N GLU A 43 38.46 -59.97 -0.73
CA GLU A 43 38.24 -59.54 -2.14
C GLU A 43 37.42 -58.29 -2.52
N ALA A 44 37.85 -57.73 -3.67
CA ALA A 44 37.14 -56.84 -4.59
C ALA A 44 36.58 -55.48 -4.08
N ALA A 45 37.45 -54.46 -4.08
CA ALA A 45 37.03 -53.05 -4.13
C ALA A 45 37.67 -52.34 -5.35
N PRO A 46 36.95 -52.15 -6.46
CA PRO A 46 37.36 -51.27 -7.55
C PRO A 46 36.94 -49.81 -7.30
N ALA A 47 37.37 -48.91 -8.19
CA ALA A 47 36.98 -47.49 -8.27
C ALA A 47 37.40 -46.57 -7.10
N GLU A 48 38.62 -46.02 -7.22
CA GLU A 48 38.86 -44.64 -6.77
C GLU A 48 37.94 -43.72 -7.60
N GLY A 49 36.86 -43.20 -7.01
CA GLY A 49 35.82 -42.56 -7.82
C GLY A 49 34.85 -41.59 -7.14
N ASP A 50 34.79 -41.50 -5.81
CA ASP A 50 33.99 -40.43 -5.15
C ASP A 50 34.51 -40.05 -3.75
N ARG A 51 35.58 -39.26 -3.71
CA ARG A 51 36.11 -38.65 -2.47
C ARG A 51 36.59 -37.20 -2.67
N ILE A 52 35.80 -36.38 -3.36
CA ILE A 52 35.72 -34.95 -3.00
C ILE A 52 34.89 -34.88 -1.71
N ALA A 53 35.49 -35.31 -0.61
CA ALA A 53 34.86 -35.24 0.70
C ALA A 53 34.67 -33.77 1.07
N ASN A 54 33.44 -33.36 1.40
CA ASN A 54 33.11 -32.01 1.83
C ASN A 54 34.02 -31.57 2.99
N GLN A 55 35.02 -30.74 2.69
CA GLN A 55 36.00 -30.23 3.67
C GLN A 55 35.37 -29.15 4.54
N SER A 56 34.46 -29.57 5.42
CA SER A 56 33.78 -28.69 6.36
C SER A 56 34.73 -28.24 7.47
N ILE A 57 34.99 -26.93 7.53
CA ILE A 57 35.79 -26.30 8.59
C ILE A 57 34.85 -25.90 9.74
N ARG A 58 35.13 -26.39 10.95
CA ARG A 58 34.36 -26.00 12.14
C ARG A 58 34.83 -24.64 12.66
N VAL A 59 34.15 -23.59 12.24
CA VAL A 59 34.34 -22.20 12.72
C VAL A 59 33.56 -21.98 14.02
N ASN A 60 34.01 -21.05 14.88
CA ASN A 60 33.24 -20.61 16.04
C ASN A 60 32.18 -19.58 15.65
N VAL A 61 31.03 -19.58 16.33
CA VAL A 61 29.91 -18.65 16.03
C VAL A 61 30.36 -17.20 16.21
N ASP A 62 31.07 -16.90 17.30
CA ASP A 62 31.63 -15.58 17.60
C ASP A 62 32.54 -15.06 16.47
N THR A 63 33.22 -15.96 15.75
CA THR A 63 34.08 -15.59 14.61
C THR A 63 33.27 -15.20 13.38
N LEU A 64 32.13 -15.87 13.12
CA LEU A 64 31.21 -15.49 12.04
C LEU A 64 30.49 -14.17 12.36
N GLU A 65 30.12 -13.95 13.63
CA GLU A 65 29.53 -12.67 14.07
C GLU A 65 30.54 -11.52 14.02
N HIS A 66 31.81 -11.76 14.37
CA HIS A 66 32.88 -10.79 14.19
C HIS A 66 33.17 -10.50 12.70
N LEU A 67 33.16 -11.52 11.82
CA LEU A 67 33.27 -11.34 10.38
C LEU A 67 32.11 -10.51 9.83
N MET A 68 30.85 -10.80 10.21
CA MET A 68 29.70 -9.98 9.82
C MET A 68 29.78 -8.54 10.33
N THR A 69 30.36 -8.34 11.53
CA THR A 69 30.61 -7.00 12.07
C THR A 69 31.66 -6.28 11.22
N MET A 70 32.81 -6.90 10.93
CA MET A 70 33.84 -6.29 10.07
C MET A 70 33.37 -6.04 8.64
N VAL A 71 32.52 -6.91 8.07
CA VAL A 71 31.86 -6.68 6.78
C VAL A 71 30.93 -5.46 6.86
N SER A 72 30.17 -5.31 7.94
CA SER A 72 29.30 -4.14 8.14
C SER A 72 30.10 -2.84 8.24
N GLU A 73 31.18 -2.83 9.04
CA GLU A 73 32.10 -1.69 9.13
C GLU A 73 32.83 -1.41 7.80
N LEU A 74 33.13 -2.44 6.99
CA LEU A 74 33.68 -2.29 5.65
C LEU A 74 32.67 -1.70 4.66
N VAL A 75 31.38 -2.04 4.77
CA VAL A 75 30.30 -1.40 3.99
C VAL A 75 30.17 0.08 4.39
N LEU A 76 30.23 0.41 5.68
CA LEU A 76 30.26 1.80 6.16
C LEU A 76 31.49 2.56 5.63
N THR A 77 32.67 1.93 5.68
CA THR A 77 33.93 2.52 5.16
C THR A 77 33.93 2.67 3.64
N ARG A 78 33.33 1.73 2.89
CA ARG A 78 33.04 1.86 1.44
C ARG A 78 32.17 3.09 1.20
N ASN A 79 31.09 3.24 1.96
CA ASN A 79 30.15 4.35 1.80
C ASN A 79 30.82 5.71 2.11
N GLN A 80 31.62 5.80 3.19
CA GLN A 80 32.49 6.96 3.48
C GLN A 80 33.33 7.37 2.28
N LEU A 81 34.10 6.43 1.72
CA LEU A 81 35.04 6.72 0.65
C LEU A 81 34.32 7.12 -0.65
N LEU A 82 33.18 6.49 -0.95
CA LEU A 82 32.31 6.90 -2.05
C LEU A 82 31.74 8.31 -1.84
N GLU A 83 31.37 8.70 -0.61
CA GLU A 83 30.90 10.04 -0.30
C GLU A 83 32.02 11.09 -0.45
N ILE A 84 33.21 10.81 0.09
CA ILE A 84 34.40 11.68 -0.03
C ILE A 84 34.76 11.88 -1.51
N SER A 85 34.75 10.82 -2.33
CA SER A 85 35.01 10.91 -3.77
C SER A 85 33.91 11.66 -4.54
N ARG A 86 32.63 11.55 -4.13
CA ARG A 86 31.54 12.38 -4.66
C ARG A 86 31.77 13.86 -4.36
N ARG A 87 32.18 14.21 -3.13
CA ARG A 87 32.39 15.61 -2.69
C ARG A 87 33.57 16.33 -3.38
N HIS A 88 34.57 15.60 -3.88
CA HIS A 88 35.78 16.19 -4.51
C HIS A 88 35.81 16.07 -6.05
N GLU A 89 34.80 15.45 -6.66
CA GLU A 89 34.73 15.07 -8.09
C GLU A 89 35.89 14.20 -8.64
N ASP A 90 36.90 13.86 -7.81
CA ASP A 90 38.11 13.12 -8.17
C ASP A 90 37.83 11.90 -9.03
N THR A 91 38.26 11.95 -10.29
CA THR A 91 37.93 10.92 -11.28
C THR A 91 38.88 9.73 -11.23
N GLU A 92 40.08 9.89 -10.65
CA GLU A 92 41.05 8.81 -10.44
C GLU A 92 40.56 7.76 -9.43
N PHE A 93 39.90 8.18 -8.34
CA PHE A 93 39.43 7.26 -7.29
C PHE A 93 38.12 6.54 -7.63
N LYS A 94 37.32 7.02 -8.60
CA LYS A 94 36.02 6.42 -8.96
C LYS A 94 36.12 4.94 -9.33
N VAL A 95 37.10 4.56 -10.17
CA VAL A 95 37.28 3.16 -10.62
C VAL A 95 37.79 2.24 -9.49
N PRO A 96 38.84 2.61 -8.71
CA PRO A 96 39.22 1.87 -7.50
C PRO A 96 38.09 1.69 -6.49
N LEU A 97 37.28 2.72 -6.23
CA LEU A 97 36.18 2.65 -5.27
C LEU A 97 34.99 1.83 -5.76
N GLN A 98 34.69 1.88 -7.07
CA GLN A 98 33.71 0.97 -7.66
C GLN A 98 34.17 -0.49 -7.56
N ARG A 99 35.47 -0.77 -7.72
CA ARG A 99 36.03 -2.12 -7.51
C ARG A 99 35.99 -2.54 -6.05
N LEU A 100 36.30 -1.64 -5.11
CA LEU A 100 36.14 -1.89 -3.66
C LEU A 100 34.68 -2.21 -3.32
N SER A 101 33.71 -1.49 -3.92
CA SER A 101 32.29 -1.75 -3.77
C SER A 101 31.92 -3.18 -4.20
N THR A 102 32.36 -3.63 -5.37
CA THR A 102 32.08 -5.00 -5.85
C THR A 102 32.68 -6.05 -4.90
N VAL A 103 33.95 -5.91 -4.53
CA VAL A 103 34.63 -6.87 -3.62
C VAL A 103 34.00 -6.88 -2.23
N THR A 104 33.51 -5.75 -1.73
CA THR A 104 32.79 -5.67 -0.44
C THR A 104 31.45 -6.41 -0.51
N ALA A 105 30.71 -6.27 -1.62
CA ALA A 105 29.46 -6.99 -1.83
C ALA A 105 29.69 -8.52 -1.98
N GLU A 106 30.68 -8.93 -2.78
CA GLU A 106 31.09 -10.35 -2.91
C GLU A 106 31.49 -10.95 -1.56
N LEU A 107 32.23 -10.21 -0.74
CA LEU A 107 32.60 -10.63 0.62
C LEU A 107 31.37 -10.74 1.54
N GLN A 108 30.43 -9.78 1.46
CA GLN A 108 29.19 -9.82 2.24
C GLN A 108 28.32 -11.03 1.88
N ASP A 109 28.09 -11.27 0.60
CA ASP A 109 27.37 -12.46 0.11
C ASP A 109 28.05 -13.75 0.57
N GLY A 110 29.39 -13.79 0.53
CA GLY A 110 30.19 -14.92 1.01
C GLY A 110 29.97 -15.21 2.50
N VAL A 111 30.13 -14.21 3.38
CA VAL A 111 29.95 -14.42 4.82
C VAL A 111 28.48 -14.70 5.17
N MET A 112 27.52 -14.04 4.51
CA MET A 112 26.08 -14.32 4.68
C MET A 112 25.77 -15.79 4.37
N LYS A 113 26.24 -16.33 3.23
CA LYS A 113 26.09 -17.76 2.87
C LYS A 113 26.69 -18.68 3.95
N THR A 114 27.82 -18.33 4.57
CA THR A 114 28.37 -19.12 5.70
C THR A 114 27.58 -19.02 7.01
N ARG A 115 26.66 -18.04 7.15
CA ARG A 115 25.76 -17.88 8.31
C ARG A 115 24.39 -18.54 8.12
N MET A 116 24.02 -18.85 6.87
CA MET A 116 22.74 -19.50 6.55
C MET A 116 22.63 -20.90 7.18
N GLN A 117 21.40 -21.29 7.51
CA GLN A 117 21.06 -22.63 8.00
C GLN A 117 19.73 -23.09 7.36
N PRO A 118 19.60 -24.38 6.97
CA PRO A 118 18.35 -24.90 6.44
C PRO A 118 17.17 -24.71 7.39
N ILE A 119 16.05 -24.19 6.87
CA ILE A 119 14.86 -23.83 7.67
C ILE A 119 14.21 -25.03 8.37
N GLY A 120 14.41 -26.25 7.85
CA GLY A 120 14.00 -27.49 8.50
C GLY A 120 14.52 -27.62 9.94
N ASN A 121 15.62 -26.96 10.31
CA ASN A 121 16.12 -26.89 11.69
C ASN A 121 15.16 -26.16 12.66
N ALA A 122 14.33 -25.24 12.18
CA ALA A 122 13.23 -24.69 12.97
C ALA A 122 12.06 -25.68 13.12
N TRP A 123 11.85 -26.54 12.12
CA TRP A 123 10.67 -27.39 12.00
C TRP A 123 10.82 -28.78 12.65
N GLN A 124 12.03 -29.22 13.02
CA GLN A 124 12.32 -30.54 13.60
C GLN A 124 11.39 -30.97 14.75
N LYS A 125 10.85 -30.02 15.54
CA LYS A 125 9.94 -30.30 16.66
C LYS A 125 8.47 -30.46 16.24
N LEU A 126 8.07 -29.90 15.11
CA LEU A 126 6.67 -29.81 14.67
C LEU A 126 6.02 -31.19 14.44
N PRO A 127 6.66 -32.20 13.82
CA PRO A 127 6.07 -33.53 13.65
C PRO A 127 5.72 -34.23 14.96
N ARG A 128 6.44 -33.93 16.05
CA ARG A 128 6.09 -34.40 17.39
C ARG A 128 4.92 -33.59 17.96
N ILE A 129 5.00 -32.27 17.92
CA ILE A 129 3.95 -31.39 18.46
C ILE A 129 2.60 -31.65 17.80
N VAL A 130 2.56 -31.84 16.48
CA VAL A 130 1.34 -32.19 15.73
C VAL A 130 0.81 -33.57 16.11
N ARG A 131 1.69 -34.58 16.33
CA ARG A 131 1.26 -35.91 16.80
C ARG A 131 0.70 -35.87 18.22
N ASP A 132 1.35 -35.15 19.12
CA ASP A 132 0.93 -34.99 20.51
C ASP A 132 -0.44 -34.27 20.55
N LEU A 133 -0.63 -33.19 19.76
CA LEU A 133 -1.91 -32.47 19.61
C LEU A 133 -3.01 -33.29 18.90
N ALA A 134 -2.68 -34.07 17.88
CA ALA A 134 -3.64 -34.94 17.18
C ALA A 134 -4.28 -35.96 18.14
N SER A 135 -3.46 -36.51 19.04
CA SER A 135 -3.89 -37.41 20.12
C SER A 135 -4.74 -36.69 21.17
N GLU A 136 -4.30 -35.51 21.63
CA GLU A 136 -5.01 -34.70 22.64
C GLU A 136 -6.39 -34.22 22.17
N LEU A 137 -6.50 -33.80 20.90
CA LEU A 137 -7.72 -33.24 20.32
C LEU A 137 -8.64 -34.30 19.68
N GLY A 138 -8.18 -35.54 19.55
CA GLY A 138 -8.90 -36.60 18.84
C GLY A 138 -9.14 -36.27 17.36
N LYS A 139 -8.09 -35.85 16.64
CA LYS A 139 -8.13 -35.49 15.22
C LYS A 139 -7.07 -36.26 14.43
N HIS A 140 -7.40 -36.67 13.21
CA HIS A 140 -6.42 -37.27 12.30
C HIS A 140 -5.73 -36.15 11.50
N ILE A 141 -4.43 -35.95 11.71
CA ILE A 141 -3.66 -34.81 11.15
C ILE A 141 -2.40 -35.32 10.44
N GLU A 142 -2.24 -34.88 9.19
CA GLU A 142 -1.01 -34.98 8.40
C GLU A 142 -0.22 -33.67 8.46
N LEU A 143 1.11 -33.77 8.46
CA LEU A 143 2.01 -32.63 8.37
C LEU A 143 2.93 -32.80 7.16
N GLU A 144 2.60 -32.10 6.07
CA GLU A 144 3.46 -32.01 4.89
C GLU A 144 4.49 -30.90 5.10
N MET A 145 5.76 -31.16 4.74
CA MET A 145 6.85 -30.18 4.82
C MET A 145 7.63 -30.14 3.51
N HIS A 146 7.69 -28.97 2.87
CA HIS A 146 8.36 -28.76 1.58
C HIS A 146 9.41 -27.65 1.69
N GLY A 147 10.53 -27.80 0.97
CA GLY A 147 11.61 -26.80 0.97
C GLY A 147 12.30 -26.65 2.33
N ALA A 148 12.40 -27.73 3.12
CA ALA A 148 13.08 -27.73 4.42
C ALA A 148 14.60 -27.49 4.32
N ASP A 149 15.15 -27.61 3.11
CA ASP A 149 16.48 -27.26 2.63
C ASP A 149 16.67 -25.75 2.38
N THR A 150 15.60 -24.96 2.25
CA THR A 150 15.62 -23.49 2.07
C THR A 150 16.53 -22.83 3.11
N GLU A 151 17.49 -22.04 2.65
CA GLU A 151 18.52 -21.41 3.48
C GLU A 151 18.00 -20.11 4.12
N LEU A 152 18.10 -20.02 5.45
CA LEU A 152 17.66 -18.86 6.24
C LEU A 152 18.75 -18.44 7.23
N ASP A 153 18.88 -17.15 7.50
CA ASP A 153 19.85 -16.63 8.49
C ASP A 153 19.64 -17.25 9.88
N ARG A 154 20.73 -17.67 10.53
CA ARG A 154 20.71 -18.30 11.86
C ARG A 154 19.88 -17.54 12.92
N GLN A 155 19.99 -16.22 12.98
CA GLN A 155 19.33 -15.39 14.00
C GLN A 155 17.83 -15.26 13.69
N VAL A 156 17.48 -15.14 12.42
CA VAL A 156 16.08 -15.17 11.96
C VAL A 156 15.48 -16.57 12.21
N LEU A 157 16.25 -17.63 11.96
CA LEU A 157 15.88 -19.03 12.21
C LEU A 157 15.68 -19.32 13.71
N ASP A 158 16.37 -18.62 14.60
CA ASP A 158 16.10 -18.69 16.05
C ASP A 158 14.81 -17.92 16.43
N LEU A 159 14.54 -16.76 15.84
CA LEU A 159 13.35 -15.95 16.11
C LEU A 159 12.04 -16.53 15.54
N ILE A 160 12.09 -17.24 14.41
CA ILE A 160 10.91 -17.76 13.69
C ILE A 160 10.33 -19.06 14.29
N LYS A 161 11.08 -19.77 15.13
CA LYS A 161 10.72 -21.09 15.71
C LYS A 161 9.41 -21.06 16.52
N ASP A 162 9.26 -20.09 17.40
CA ASP A 162 8.08 -19.97 18.27
C ASP A 162 6.84 -19.48 17.47
N PRO A 163 6.94 -18.47 16.58
CA PRO A 163 5.90 -18.16 15.60
C PRO A 163 5.36 -19.38 14.83
N LEU A 164 6.24 -20.17 14.22
CA LEU A 164 5.86 -21.36 13.45
C LEU A 164 5.16 -22.41 14.31
N THR A 165 5.68 -22.64 15.52
CA THR A 165 5.08 -23.55 16.50
C THR A 165 3.67 -23.10 16.89
N HIS A 166 3.43 -21.79 17.03
CA HIS A 166 2.12 -21.24 17.35
C HIS A 166 1.14 -21.33 16.17
N MET A 167 1.55 -20.97 14.94
CA MET A 167 0.66 -21.07 13.77
C MET A 167 0.24 -22.50 13.46
N VAL A 168 1.18 -23.46 13.49
CA VAL A 168 0.87 -24.89 13.28
C VAL A 168 -0.04 -25.43 14.39
N ARG A 169 0.10 -24.97 15.64
CA ARG A 169 -0.86 -25.27 16.71
C ARG A 169 -2.24 -24.71 16.41
N ASN A 170 -2.36 -23.46 15.94
CA ASN A 170 -3.66 -22.84 15.65
C ASN A 170 -4.40 -23.55 14.51
N SER A 171 -3.69 -23.98 13.45
CA SER A 171 -4.27 -24.84 12.41
C SER A 171 -4.70 -26.20 12.94
N ALA A 172 -3.94 -26.81 13.86
CA ALA A 172 -4.30 -28.10 14.48
C ALA A 172 -5.50 -28.01 15.44
N ASP A 173 -5.56 -26.96 16.28
CA ASP A 173 -6.59 -26.74 17.31
C ASP A 173 -7.88 -26.15 16.71
N HIS A 174 -7.79 -25.00 16.06
CA HIS A 174 -8.96 -24.23 15.63
C HIS A 174 -9.28 -24.40 14.13
N GLY A 175 -8.26 -24.53 13.28
CA GLY A 175 -8.42 -24.70 11.82
C GLY A 175 -9.11 -26.02 11.47
N LEU A 176 -8.43 -27.16 11.68
CA LEU A 176 -8.94 -28.48 11.31
C LEU A 176 -10.19 -28.89 12.09
N GLU A 177 -11.15 -29.50 11.41
CA GLU A 177 -12.35 -30.07 12.03
C GLU A 177 -12.10 -31.48 12.61
N ARG A 178 -13.04 -31.98 13.43
CA ARG A 178 -12.99 -33.38 13.90
C ARG A 178 -13.34 -34.33 12.75
N PRO A 179 -12.85 -35.59 12.74
CA PRO A 179 -13.15 -36.57 11.67
C PRO A 179 -14.63 -36.63 11.26
N ASP A 180 -15.55 -36.68 12.23
CA ASP A 180 -17.00 -36.70 12.02
C ASP A 180 -17.52 -35.42 11.33
N GLU A 181 -16.95 -34.26 11.65
CA GLU A 181 -17.28 -32.97 11.02
C GLU A 181 -16.75 -32.92 9.58
N ARG A 182 -15.54 -33.44 9.33
CA ARG A 182 -14.90 -33.45 8.01
C ARG A 182 -15.68 -34.32 7.02
N VAL A 183 -15.99 -35.55 7.40
CA VAL A 183 -16.76 -36.48 6.54
C VAL A 183 -18.16 -35.92 6.25
N ARG A 184 -18.83 -35.30 7.24
CA ARG A 184 -20.13 -34.63 7.03
C ARG A 184 -20.06 -33.43 6.07
N ASN A 185 -18.91 -32.76 6.01
CA ASN A 185 -18.65 -31.64 5.10
C ASN A 185 -18.05 -32.10 3.75
N GLY A 186 -18.04 -33.40 3.45
CA GLY A 186 -17.51 -33.95 2.18
C GLY A 186 -15.98 -33.97 2.08
N LYS A 187 -15.26 -33.71 3.17
CA LYS A 187 -13.79 -33.69 3.21
C LYS A 187 -13.19 -35.06 3.54
N PRO A 188 -11.92 -35.30 3.17
CA PRO A 188 -11.14 -36.41 3.71
C PRO A 188 -11.14 -36.39 5.24
N GLU A 189 -11.27 -37.57 5.85
CA GLU A 189 -11.26 -37.76 7.32
C GLU A 189 -9.98 -37.20 7.96
N GLN A 190 -8.86 -37.36 7.26
CA GLN A 190 -7.56 -36.79 7.59
C GLN A 190 -7.52 -35.29 7.24
N GLY A 191 -7.17 -34.47 8.22
CA GLY A 191 -6.79 -33.07 8.02
C GLY A 191 -5.33 -32.94 7.60
N THR A 192 -5.01 -31.97 6.75
CA THR A 192 -3.65 -31.74 6.26
C THR A 192 -3.21 -30.35 6.68
N ILE A 193 -2.03 -30.25 7.32
CA ILE A 193 -1.30 -29.00 7.51
C ILE A 193 -0.07 -29.05 6.61
N ARG A 194 0.05 -28.10 5.69
CA ARG A 194 1.16 -27.95 4.76
C ARG A 194 2.04 -26.79 5.20
N LEU A 195 3.34 -27.07 5.34
CA LEU A 195 4.37 -26.09 5.66
C LEU A 195 5.38 -26.06 4.51
N SER A 196 5.47 -24.94 3.79
CA SER A 196 6.41 -24.80 2.66
C SER A 196 7.29 -23.57 2.83
N ALA A 197 8.55 -23.67 2.43
CA ALA A 197 9.45 -22.53 2.30
C ALA A 197 10.13 -22.55 0.93
N TYR A 198 10.38 -21.36 0.37
CA TYR A 198 11.08 -21.19 -0.90
C TYR A 198 11.62 -19.75 -1.03
N HIS A 199 12.51 -19.50 -1.99
CA HIS A 199 13.03 -18.17 -2.30
C HIS A 199 12.21 -17.52 -3.43
N GLU A 200 11.76 -16.28 -3.25
CA GLU A 200 10.99 -15.50 -4.24
C GLU A 200 11.40 -14.03 -4.19
N GLY A 201 11.85 -13.45 -5.31
CA GLY A 201 12.09 -12.00 -5.41
C GLY A 201 13.01 -11.40 -4.34
N GLY A 202 14.09 -12.08 -3.97
CA GLY A 202 15.02 -11.63 -2.90
C GLY A 202 14.51 -11.84 -1.46
N HIS A 203 13.35 -12.47 -1.30
CA HIS A 203 12.76 -12.84 -0.02
C HIS A 203 12.73 -14.36 0.14
N ILE A 204 12.71 -14.81 1.39
CA ILE A 204 12.31 -16.17 1.77
C ILE A 204 10.82 -16.11 2.11
N VAL A 205 10.03 -16.89 1.39
CA VAL A 205 8.59 -17.02 1.60
C VAL A 205 8.32 -18.30 2.36
N ILE A 206 7.62 -18.19 3.49
CA ILE A 206 7.19 -19.33 4.32
C ILE A 206 5.66 -19.32 4.33
N CYS A 207 5.05 -20.40 3.87
CA CYS A 207 3.60 -20.56 3.87
C CYS A 207 3.18 -21.69 4.81
N ILE A 208 2.20 -21.41 5.67
CA ILE A 208 1.56 -22.35 6.58
C ILE A 208 0.10 -22.44 6.13
N ALA A 209 -0.33 -23.57 5.60
CA ALA A 209 -1.69 -23.77 5.11
C ALA A 209 -2.35 -24.99 5.75
N ASP A 210 -3.67 -24.94 5.93
CA ASP A 210 -4.49 -26.06 6.38
C ASP A 210 -5.77 -26.19 5.55
N ASN A 211 -6.30 -27.41 5.42
CA ASN A 211 -7.57 -27.70 4.75
C ASN A 211 -8.78 -27.75 5.73
N GLY A 212 -8.72 -26.95 6.79
CA GLY A 212 -9.70 -26.90 7.89
C GLY A 212 -10.96 -26.10 7.57
N ARG A 213 -11.69 -25.68 8.61
CA ARG A 213 -12.93 -24.89 8.46
C ARG A 213 -12.71 -23.46 7.96
N GLY A 214 -11.46 -23.00 7.92
CA GLY A 214 -11.09 -21.61 7.68
C GLY A 214 -11.44 -20.68 8.85
N LEU A 215 -11.19 -19.39 8.65
CA LEU A 215 -11.47 -18.34 9.62
C LEU A 215 -12.97 -18.00 9.62
N ASN A 216 -13.55 -17.89 10.81
CA ASN A 216 -14.95 -17.51 10.96
C ASN A 216 -15.06 -15.98 10.97
N THR A 217 -15.26 -15.39 9.78
CA THR A 217 -15.35 -13.93 9.56
C THR A 217 -16.37 -13.26 10.50
N GLU A 218 -17.54 -13.87 10.73
CA GLU A 218 -18.57 -13.35 11.64
C GLU A 218 -18.13 -13.26 13.11
N LYS A 219 -17.47 -14.30 13.64
CA LYS A 219 -16.90 -14.24 15.00
C LYS A 219 -15.79 -13.21 15.12
N ILE A 220 -15.04 -12.97 14.06
CA ILE A 220 -14.00 -11.94 14.02
C ILE A 220 -14.64 -10.55 13.99
N LYS A 221 -15.64 -10.31 13.12
CA LYS A 221 -16.48 -9.09 13.08
C LYS A 221 -17.07 -8.78 14.46
N ALA A 222 -17.82 -9.72 15.04
CA ALA A 222 -18.48 -9.55 16.33
C ALA A 222 -17.49 -9.22 17.46
N LYS A 223 -16.30 -9.84 17.48
CA LYS A 223 -15.30 -9.58 18.52
C LYS A 223 -14.45 -8.33 18.28
N ALA A 224 -14.27 -7.90 17.02
CA ALA A 224 -13.64 -6.62 16.70
C ALA A 224 -14.53 -5.44 17.15
N ILE A 225 -15.84 -5.55 16.93
CA ILE A 225 -16.84 -4.59 17.44
C ILE A 225 -16.88 -4.60 18.98
N ALA A 226 -16.96 -5.79 19.61
CA ALA A 226 -16.99 -5.90 21.08
C ALA A 226 -15.71 -5.40 21.78
N ASN A 227 -14.56 -5.46 21.10
CA ASN A 227 -13.30 -4.90 21.58
C ASN A 227 -13.11 -3.40 21.24
N GLY A 228 -14.09 -2.75 20.58
CA GLY A 228 -14.01 -1.34 20.20
C GLY A 228 -12.99 -1.01 19.10
N LEU A 229 -12.54 -2.00 18.32
CA LEU A 229 -11.53 -1.82 17.27
C LEU A 229 -12.09 -1.19 15.99
N VAL A 230 -13.41 -1.21 15.81
CA VAL A 230 -14.12 -0.83 14.58
C VAL A 230 -15.63 -0.71 14.88
N SER A 231 -16.35 0.20 14.21
CA SER A 231 -17.81 0.31 14.37
C SER A 231 -18.56 -0.74 13.55
N GLU A 232 -19.78 -1.10 13.96
CA GLU A 232 -20.61 -2.07 13.23
C GLU A 232 -20.87 -1.65 11.76
N ALA A 233 -21.11 -0.35 11.54
CA ALA A 233 -21.31 0.23 10.21
C ALA A 233 -20.03 0.24 9.34
N ASP A 234 -18.84 0.29 9.95
CA ASP A 234 -17.58 0.21 9.22
C ASP A 234 -17.25 -1.22 8.81
N VAL A 235 -17.50 -2.23 9.66
CA VAL A 235 -17.21 -3.64 9.28
C VAL A 235 -18.05 -4.09 8.09
N GLU A 236 -19.28 -3.60 7.94
CA GLU A 236 -20.11 -3.88 6.75
C GLU A 236 -19.54 -3.31 5.44
N ARG A 237 -18.59 -2.38 5.53
CA ARG A 237 -17.86 -1.79 4.39
C ARG A 237 -16.48 -2.44 4.18
N MET A 238 -16.05 -3.35 5.06
CA MET A 238 -14.75 -4.02 5.00
C MET A 238 -14.80 -5.32 4.20
N THR A 239 -13.77 -5.58 3.40
CA THR A 239 -13.55 -6.90 2.77
C THR A 239 -13.11 -7.93 3.81
N GLU A 240 -13.36 -9.22 3.58
CA GLU A 240 -12.95 -10.29 4.49
C GLU A 240 -11.44 -10.25 4.81
N ALA A 241 -10.60 -9.96 3.81
CA ALA A 241 -9.15 -9.83 3.98
C ALA A 241 -8.73 -8.63 4.86
N GLN A 242 -9.60 -7.62 5.04
CA GLN A 242 -9.40 -6.56 6.04
C GLN A 242 -9.91 -7.01 7.42
N ILE A 243 -11.03 -7.75 7.48
CA ILE A 243 -11.59 -8.29 8.74
C ILE A 243 -10.62 -9.31 9.36
N HIS A 244 -10.03 -10.22 8.57
CA HIS A 244 -9.08 -11.23 9.05
C HIS A 244 -7.81 -10.61 9.65
N LYS A 245 -7.44 -9.37 9.29
CA LYS A 245 -6.30 -8.66 9.89
C LYS A 245 -6.51 -8.30 11.36
N PHE A 246 -7.74 -8.21 11.85
CA PHE A 246 -8.00 -7.98 13.28
C PHE A 246 -7.44 -9.09 14.19
N ILE A 247 -7.18 -10.29 13.66
CA ILE A 247 -6.49 -11.37 14.39
C ILE A 247 -5.12 -10.94 14.91
N PHE A 248 -4.44 -9.98 14.24
CA PHE A 248 -3.15 -9.44 14.66
C PHE A 248 -3.25 -8.23 15.60
N ALA A 249 -4.45 -7.82 16.02
CA ALA A 249 -4.61 -6.70 16.95
C ALA A 249 -4.21 -7.12 18.39
N PRO A 250 -3.59 -6.24 19.19
CA PRO A 250 -3.16 -6.56 20.55
C PRO A 250 -4.30 -7.14 21.42
N GLY A 251 -4.07 -8.28 22.05
CA GLY A 251 -5.06 -8.96 22.88
C GLY A 251 -6.24 -9.58 22.13
N PHE A 252 -6.23 -9.60 20.78
CA PHE A 252 -7.30 -10.24 20.00
C PHE A 252 -7.17 -11.76 20.05
N SER A 253 -8.17 -12.42 20.63
CA SER A 253 -8.30 -13.88 20.66
C SER A 253 -9.77 -14.27 20.48
N THR A 254 -10.05 -15.20 19.58
CA THR A 254 -11.43 -15.67 19.28
C THR A 254 -11.96 -16.67 20.32
N ALA A 255 -11.13 -17.11 21.27
CA ALA A 255 -11.55 -18.01 22.35
C ALA A 255 -12.57 -17.35 23.30
N ALA A 256 -13.44 -18.17 23.89
CA ALA A 256 -14.42 -17.77 24.91
C ALA A 256 -13.92 -17.98 26.35
N GLU A 257 -13.00 -18.94 26.55
CA GLU A 257 -12.31 -19.21 27.82
C GLU A 257 -10.80 -19.26 27.59
N VAL A 258 -10.02 -18.98 28.63
CA VAL A 258 -8.55 -19.09 28.59
C VAL A 258 -8.16 -20.55 28.79
N THR A 259 -7.89 -21.27 27.69
CA THR A 259 -7.43 -22.66 27.76
C THR A 259 -6.05 -22.75 28.43
N SER A 260 -5.87 -23.74 29.32
CA SER A 260 -4.64 -23.94 30.10
C SER A 260 -3.38 -24.14 29.25
N VAL A 261 -3.54 -24.60 28.01
CA VAL A 261 -2.47 -24.85 27.03
C VAL A 261 -1.91 -23.55 26.40
N SER A 262 -2.63 -22.43 26.53
CA SER A 262 -2.25 -21.09 26.03
C SER A 262 -1.63 -20.18 27.10
N GLY A 263 -1.37 -20.68 28.31
CA GLY A 263 -0.87 -19.94 29.49
C GLY A 263 0.56 -19.39 29.42
N ARG A 264 1.06 -19.00 28.23
CA ARG A 264 2.34 -18.29 28.04
C ARG A 264 2.21 -16.94 27.31
N GLY A 265 0.99 -16.48 26.99
CA GLY A 265 0.76 -15.14 26.45
C GLY A 265 1.28 -14.90 25.03
N VAL A 266 1.45 -15.97 24.23
CA VAL A 266 1.75 -15.85 22.81
C VAL A 266 0.42 -15.78 22.06
N GLY A 267 -0.01 -14.58 21.70
CA GLY A 267 -1.08 -14.35 20.74
C GLY A 267 -0.55 -14.15 19.31
N MET A 268 -1.46 -13.92 18.37
CA MET A 268 -1.09 -13.63 16.98
C MET A 268 -0.48 -12.23 16.82
N ASP A 269 -0.77 -11.33 17.76
CA ASP A 269 -0.07 -10.06 17.99
C ASP A 269 1.44 -10.26 18.30
N VAL A 270 1.79 -11.20 19.17
CA VAL A 270 3.19 -11.56 19.48
C VAL A 270 3.87 -12.20 18.26
N VAL A 271 3.16 -13.06 17.53
CA VAL A 271 3.66 -13.64 16.27
C VAL A 271 3.99 -12.52 15.27
N ARG A 272 3.05 -11.63 14.98
CA ARG A 272 3.29 -10.49 14.09
C ARG A 272 4.46 -9.63 14.59
N THR A 273 4.49 -9.30 15.88
CA THR A 273 5.59 -8.50 16.48
C THR A 273 6.96 -9.16 16.28
N ASN A 274 7.04 -10.49 16.22
CA ASN A 274 8.28 -11.21 15.91
C ASN A 274 8.62 -11.24 14.42
N ILE A 275 7.64 -11.14 13.52
CA ILE A 275 7.85 -11.01 12.06
C ILE A 275 8.29 -9.57 11.70
N ASP A 276 7.60 -8.57 12.24
CA ASP A 276 7.93 -7.15 12.04
C ASP A 276 9.36 -6.86 12.55
N GLN A 277 9.82 -7.54 13.62
CA GLN A 277 11.18 -7.45 14.17
C GLN A 277 12.31 -7.96 13.25
N ILE A 278 12.02 -8.88 12.32
CA ILE A 278 13.01 -9.41 11.36
C ILE A 278 12.90 -8.71 10.00
N GLY A 279 12.19 -7.57 9.93
CA GLY A 279 11.91 -6.86 8.68
C GLY A 279 10.98 -7.64 7.74
N GLY A 280 10.28 -8.66 8.25
CA GLY A 280 9.36 -9.47 7.47
C GLY A 280 7.97 -8.84 7.39
N THR A 281 7.12 -9.43 6.54
CA THR A 281 5.69 -9.13 6.46
C THR A 281 4.87 -10.41 6.60
N ILE A 282 3.63 -10.30 7.08
CA ILE A 282 2.70 -11.42 7.25
C ILE A 282 1.35 -11.14 6.59
N GLU A 283 0.89 -12.08 5.78
CA GLU A 283 -0.39 -12.08 5.08
C GLU A 283 -1.22 -13.28 5.54
N ILE A 284 -2.55 -13.12 5.59
CA ILE A 284 -3.51 -14.20 5.80
C ILE A 284 -4.48 -14.22 4.63
N LYS A 285 -4.80 -15.42 4.15
CA LYS A 285 -5.93 -15.70 3.25
C LYS A 285 -6.70 -16.88 3.81
N SER A 286 -8.02 -16.82 3.85
CA SER A 286 -8.83 -17.94 4.31
C SER A 286 -10.18 -17.92 3.62
N VAL A 287 -10.69 -19.11 3.29
CA VAL A 287 -12.00 -19.32 2.67
C VAL A 287 -12.78 -20.26 3.57
N ALA A 288 -13.98 -19.83 3.98
CA ALA A 288 -14.82 -20.58 4.89
C ALA A 288 -15.19 -21.95 4.28
N GLY A 289 -14.91 -23.02 5.02
CA GLY A 289 -15.12 -24.39 4.57
C GLY A 289 -13.98 -24.99 3.74
N GLU A 290 -13.03 -24.20 3.21
CA GLU A 290 -11.87 -24.75 2.47
C GLU A 290 -10.60 -24.77 3.33
N GLY A 291 -10.34 -23.71 4.10
CA GLY A 291 -9.20 -23.66 5.02
C GLY A 291 -8.58 -22.29 5.20
N SER A 292 -7.36 -22.27 5.74
CA SER A 292 -6.56 -21.07 6.01
C SER A 292 -5.16 -21.20 5.43
N SER A 293 -4.58 -20.09 4.96
CA SER A 293 -3.17 -19.96 4.66
C SER A 293 -2.60 -18.67 5.24
N VAL A 294 -1.41 -18.79 5.84
CA VAL A 294 -0.63 -17.70 6.42
C VAL A 294 0.70 -17.66 5.70
N THR A 295 1.01 -16.54 5.04
CA THR A 295 2.23 -16.35 4.26
C THR A 295 3.10 -15.30 4.94
N ILE A 296 4.33 -15.68 5.25
CA ILE A 296 5.36 -14.80 5.80
C ILE A 296 6.42 -14.58 4.73
N LYS A 297 6.81 -13.32 4.49
CA LYS A 297 7.87 -12.94 3.56
C LYS A 297 8.98 -12.25 4.35
N ILE A 298 10.20 -12.77 4.28
CA ILE A 298 11.35 -12.24 5.04
C ILE A 298 12.47 -11.88 4.05
N PRO A 299 13.09 -10.68 4.13
CA PRO A 299 14.26 -10.35 3.31
C PRO A 299 15.41 -11.34 3.51
N LEU A 300 16.14 -11.67 2.44
CA LEU A 300 17.31 -12.58 2.51
C LEU A 300 18.55 -11.95 3.15
N THR A 301 18.61 -10.61 3.23
CA THR A 301 19.76 -9.84 3.71
C THR A 301 19.62 -9.42 5.18
N LEU A 302 20.74 -9.15 5.86
CA LEU A 302 20.71 -8.13 6.92
C LEU A 302 20.11 -6.86 6.29
N ALA A 303 19.07 -6.30 6.89
CA ALA A 303 18.18 -5.33 6.26
C ALA A 303 18.94 -4.06 5.79
N ILE A 304 19.47 -4.11 4.57
CA ILE A 304 19.98 -2.97 3.82
C ILE A 304 18.80 -2.36 3.09
N VAL A 305 18.48 -1.12 3.44
CA VAL A 305 17.39 -0.36 2.84
C VAL A 305 17.99 0.81 2.08
N SER A 306 17.58 0.99 0.82
CA SER A 306 17.86 2.23 0.10
C SER A 306 17.01 3.34 0.72
N ALA A 307 17.65 4.37 1.29
CA ALA A 307 16.96 5.45 1.99
C ALA A 307 17.46 6.81 1.51
N LEU A 308 16.53 7.76 1.42
CA LEU A 308 16.82 9.16 1.17
C LEU A 308 17.23 9.83 2.48
N ILE A 309 18.41 10.44 2.50
CA ILE A 309 18.90 11.19 3.65
C ILE A 309 18.38 12.64 3.58
N VAL A 310 17.76 13.10 4.67
CA VAL A 310 17.10 14.41 4.79
C VAL A 310 17.49 15.11 6.09
N GLU A 311 17.27 16.42 6.17
CA GLU A 311 17.57 17.24 7.34
C GLU A 311 16.31 17.90 7.91
N ALA A 312 16.15 17.92 9.23
CA ALA A 312 15.09 18.67 9.91
C ALA A 312 15.59 19.17 11.27
N GLY A 313 15.55 20.48 11.50
CA GLY A 313 16.08 21.08 12.74
C GLY A 313 17.62 20.99 12.89
N GLY A 314 18.34 20.74 11.80
CA GLY A 314 19.79 20.49 11.79
C GLY A 314 20.19 19.03 12.02
N ASP A 315 19.27 18.19 12.52
CA ASP A 315 19.46 16.74 12.61
C ASP A 315 19.16 16.04 11.29
N ARG A 316 19.88 14.93 11.03
CA ARG A 316 19.66 14.09 9.84
C ARG A 316 18.79 12.88 10.12
N PHE A 317 17.95 12.55 9.15
CA PHE A 317 17.02 11.42 9.18
C PHE A 317 17.08 10.63 7.86
N ALA A 318 16.69 9.37 7.91
CA ALA A 318 16.56 8.53 6.73
C ALA A 318 15.08 8.21 6.45
N ILE A 319 14.61 8.43 5.22
CA ILE A 319 13.27 8.03 4.77
C ILE A 319 13.44 6.87 3.77
N PRO A 320 12.85 5.68 3.99
CA PRO A 320 12.94 4.56 3.06
C PRO A 320 12.49 4.93 1.64
N GLN A 321 13.36 4.76 0.65
CA GLN A 321 13.13 5.24 -0.72
C GLN A 321 11.87 4.61 -1.34
N LEU A 322 11.55 3.36 -0.98
CA LEU A 322 10.36 2.64 -1.44
C LEU A 322 9.03 3.37 -1.13
N ALA A 323 9.00 4.21 -0.09
CA ALA A 323 7.83 5.00 0.26
C ALA A 323 7.79 6.38 -0.42
N VAL A 324 8.88 6.82 -1.06
CA VAL A 324 9.01 8.15 -1.69
C VAL A 324 8.54 8.08 -3.15
N VAL A 325 7.48 8.82 -3.47
CA VAL A 325 6.91 8.93 -4.81
C VAL A 325 7.65 9.97 -5.65
N GLU A 326 7.82 11.17 -5.11
CA GLU A 326 8.56 12.26 -5.76
C GLU A 326 9.10 13.28 -4.74
N LEU A 327 10.02 14.13 -5.20
CA LEU A 327 10.63 15.21 -4.40
C LEU A 327 10.24 16.55 -4.99
N VAL A 328 9.41 17.30 -4.28
CA VAL A 328 8.96 18.63 -4.70
C VAL A 328 9.70 19.68 -3.90
N ARG A 329 10.28 20.68 -4.60
CA ARG A 329 10.91 21.83 -3.94
C ARG A 329 9.90 22.97 -3.82
N ALA A 330 9.46 23.23 -2.59
CA ALA A 330 8.64 24.39 -2.30
C ALA A 330 9.46 25.69 -2.43
N ARG A 331 8.82 26.73 -2.97
CA ARG A 331 9.31 28.11 -2.95
C ARG A 331 8.12 29.06 -2.87
N ALA A 332 8.28 30.20 -2.19
CA ALA A 332 7.26 31.25 -2.10
C ALA A 332 6.72 31.69 -3.48
N ASN A 333 7.63 31.82 -4.44
CA ASN A 333 7.38 32.33 -5.79
C ASN A 333 7.41 31.21 -6.86
N SER A 334 6.81 30.06 -6.58
CA SER A 334 6.64 28.97 -7.58
C SER A 334 5.24 28.38 -7.55
N GLU A 335 4.91 27.56 -8.56
CA GLU A 335 3.65 26.79 -8.61
C GLU A 335 3.55 25.74 -7.48
N HIS A 336 4.64 25.48 -6.75
CA HIS A 336 4.71 24.57 -5.61
C HIS A 336 4.79 25.34 -4.29
N ARG A 337 3.90 26.31 -4.11
CA ARG A 337 3.75 27.04 -2.85
C ARG A 337 3.04 26.15 -1.81
N ILE A 338 3.46 26.24 -0.56
CA ILE A 338 2.71 25.68 0.56
C ILE A 338 1.51 26.60 0.82
N GLU A 339 0.31 26.09 0.63
CA GLU A 339 -0.95 26.73 1.03
C GLU A 339 -1.30 26.25 2.46
N ARG A 340 -2.18 26.98 3.18
CA ARG A 340 -2.71 26.53 4.48
C ARG A 340 -4.23 26.53 4.43
N ILE A 341 -4.83 25.43 4.88
CA ILE A 341 -6.28 25.29 5.04
C ILE A 341 -6.52 25.12 6.53
N LYS A 342 -7.04 26.17 7.17
CA LYS A 342 -6.99 26.35 8.63
C LYS A 342 -5.52 26.22 9.10
N ASP A 343 -5.25 25.45 10.14
CA ASP A 343 -3.89 25.21 10.63
C ASP A 343 -3.08 24.20 9.79
N THR A 344 -3.70 23.37 8.96
CA THR A 344 -3.01 22.32 8.20
C THR A 344 -2.28 22.89 6.98
N PRO A 345 -0.95 22.72 6.85
CA PRO A 345 -0.24 23.05 5.62
C PRO A 345 -0.53 22.00 4.54
N VAL A 346 -0.71 22.44 3.31
CA VAL A 346 -0.99 21.60 2.14
C VAL A 346 -0.17 22.05 0.93
N LEU A 347 0.19 21.12 0.05
CA LEU A 347 0.79 21.42 -1.25
C LEU A 347 -0.24 21.13 -2.34
N ARG A 348 -0.41 22.06 -3.28
CA ARG A 348 -1.12 21.80 -4.53
C ARG A 348 -0.16 21.13 -5.51
N LEU A 349 -0.37 19.84 -5.77
CA LEU A 349 0.50 19.02 -6.62
C LEU A 349 -0.33 18.32 -7.70
N ARG A 350 -0.15 18.75 -8.96
CA ARG A 350 -0.88 18.23 -10.14
C ARG A 350 -2.41 18.26 -9.90
N ASP A 351 -2.89 19.44 -9.47
CA ASP A 351 -4.27 19.77 -9.12
C ASP A 351 -4.92 18.91 -8.02
N LYS A 352 -4.11 18.20 -7.23
CA LYS A 352 -4.53 17.54 -5.98
C LYS A 352 -3.95 18.26 -4.76
N LEU A 353 -4.72 18.29 -3.68
CA LEU A 353 -4.23 18.75 -2.37
C LEU A 353 -3.51 17.60 -1.67
N LEU A 354 -2.23 17.80 -1.41
CA LEU A 354 -1.37 16.89 -0.64
C LEU A 354 -1.23 17.45 0.79
N PRO A 355 -1.71 16.76 1.83
CA PRO A 355 -1.50 17.19 3.21
C PRO A 355 -0.01 17.15 3.56
N LEU A 356 0.49 18.18 4.24
CA LEU A 356 1.90 18.30 4.62
C LEU A 356 2.10 18.15 6.13
N MET A 357 3.27 17.65 6.51
CA MET A 357 3.72 17.58 7.89
C MET A 357 5.20 17.97 7.99
N HIS A 358 5.52 19.00 8.78
CA HIS A 358 6.90 19.41 9.02
C HIS A 358 7.57 18.44 9.99
N LEU A 359 8.64 17.77 9.54
CA LEU A 359 9.30 16.72 10.34
C LEU A 359 9.79 17.25 11.69
N LYS A 360 10.37 18.45 11.73
CA LYS A 360 10.81 19.11 12.98
C LYS A 360 9.68 19.39 13.97
N LYS A 361 8.47 19.73 13.50
CA LYS A 361 7.30 19.93 14.37
C LYS A 361 6.75 18.60 14.92
N LEU A 362 6.73 17.57 14.08
CA LEU A 362 6.29 16.22 14.47
C LEU A 362 7.20 15.60 15.53
N LEU A 363 8.51 15.87 15.43
CA LEU A 363 9.53 15.36 16.35
C LEU A 363 9.81 16.29 17.54
N HIS A 364 9.17 17.46 17.61
CA HIS A 364 9.39 18.50 18.63
C HIS A 364 10.86 18.95 18.74
N ILE A 365 11.51 19.18 17.59
CA ILE A 365 12.90 19.64 17.45
C ILE A 365 12.89 21.10 16.93
N ASP A 366 12.10 21.96 17.56
CA ASP A 366 12.01 23.39 17.28
C ASP A 366 12.41 24.23 18.50
N ASP A 367 13.54 24.95 18.39
CA ASP A 367 14.20 25.74 19.45
C ASP A 367 13.38 26.92 20.02
N GLY A 368 12.10 27.06 19.65
CA GLY A 368 11.24 28.19 20.05
C GLY A 368 11.67 29.56 19.51
N THR A 369 12.78 29.64 18.75
CA THR A 369 13.34 30.87 18.19
C THR A 369 12.55 31.31 16.95
N GLY A 370 11.47 32.04 17.21
CA GLY A 370 10.51 32.49 16.20
C GLY A 370 11.13 33.21 15.00
N SER A 371 11.12 32.53 13.86
CA SER A 371 11.16 33.12 12.52
C SER A 371 10.16 32.39 11.64
N THR A 372 9.73 33.01 10.54
CA THR A 372 8.70 32.51 9.62
C THR A 372 8.92 31.05 9.22
N GLU A 373 7.83 30.27 9.15
CA GLU A 373 7.84 28.96 8.50
C GLU A 373 8.53 29.08 7.14
N PRO A 374 9.57 28.29 6.84
CA PRO A 374 10.39 28.53 5.67
C PRO A 374 9.58 28.24 4.40
N GLU A 375 9.15 29.31 3.71
CA GLU A 375 8.44 29.25 2.42
C GLU A 375 9.25 28.55 1.30
N ASN A 376 10.54 28.33 1.57
CA ASN A 376 11.45 27.54 0.75
C ASN A 376 11.88 26.31 1.55
N GLY A 377 11.48 25.12 1.10
CA GLY A 377 11.80 23.84 1.74
C GLY A 377 11.68 22.70 0.75
N PHE A 378 12.00 21.49 1.19
CA PHE A 378 11.82 20.28 0.39
C PHE A 378 10.65 19.47 0.93
N ILE A 379 9.83 18.94 0.02
CA ILE A 379 8.67 18.12 0.33
C ILE A 379 8.92 16.74 -0.24
N VAL A 380 9.10 15.77 0.65
CA VAL A 380 9.20 14.36 0.32
C VAL A 380 7.77 13.81 0.21
N VAL A 381 7.30 13.61 -1.02
CA VAL A 381 5.95 13.07 -1.26
C VAL A 381 6.00 11.58 -0.99
N THR A 382 5.33 11.14 0.07
CA THR A 382 5.31 9.73 0.50
C THR A 382 3.94 9.10 0.31
N GLN A 383 3.91 7.82 -0.09
CA GLN A 383 2.69 7.02 -0.19
C GLN A 383 2.73 5.83 0.78
N VAL A 384 1.63 5.65 1.50
CA VAL A 384 1.41 4.53 2.42
C VAL A 384 0.07 3.89 2.09
N GLY A 385 0.11 2.76 1.38
CA GLY A 385 -1.10 2.11 0.86
C GLY A 385 -1.88 3.04 -0.07
N SER A 386 -3.07 3.46 0.36
CA SER A 386 -3.96 4.38 -0.35
C SER A 386 -3.84 5.84 0.10
N GLN A 387 -3.05 6.14 1.14
CA GLN A 387 -2.81 7.51 1.62
C GLN A 387 -1.54 8.09 0.98
N THR A 388 -1.57 9.39 0.66
CA THR A 388 -0.41 10.13 0.15
C THR A 388 -0.30 11.45 0.90
N PHE A 389 0.89 11.77 1.41
CA PHE A 389 1.16 12.97 2.20
C PHE A 389 2.60 13.44 1.96
N GLY A 390 2.89 14.71 2.21
CA GLY A 390 4.22 15.29 2.06
C GLY A 390 4.91 15.51 3.40
N ILE A 391 6.13 15.00 3.56
CA ILE A 391 6.99 15.31 4.70
C ILE A 391 7.83 16.53 4.33
N VAL A 392 7.63 17.66 5.04
CA VAL A 392 8.42 18.87 4.83
C VAL A 392 9.71 18.79 5.64
N VAL A 393 10.84 18.90 4.96
CA VAL A 393 12.20 18.82 5.48
C VAL A 393 13.00 20.06 5.05
N ASP A 394 13.97 20.45 5.88
CA ASP A 394 14.76 21.67 5.67
C ASP A 394 15.77 21.48 4.52
N ALA A 395 16.37 20.28 4.41
CA ALA A 395 17.19 19.87 3.28
C ALA A 395 16.93 18.41 2.86
N VAL A 396 17.25 18.11 1.60
CA VAL A 396 17.36 16.74 1.07
C VAL A 396 18.78 16.57 0.53
N PHE A 397 19.45 15.51 0.93
CA PHE A 397 20.79 15.17 0.45
C PHE A 397 20.73 14.22 -0.74
N HIS A 398 20.93 12.93 -0.49
CA HIS A 398 21.02 11.91 -1.53
C HIS A 398 20.56 10.55 -0.99
N THR A 399 20.48 9.56 -1.88
CA THR A 399 20.10 8.19 -1.50
C THR A 399 21.35 7.39 -1.09
N GLU A 400 21.26 6.70 0.05
CA GLU A 400 22.31 5.81 0.58
C GLU A 400 21.74 4.41 0.87
N GLU A 401 22.61 3.40 0.73
CA GLU A 401 22.34 2.02 1.16
C GLU A 401 22.66 1.90 2.65
N ILE A 402 21.63 1.92 3.51
CA ILE A 402 21.80 1.95 4.97
C ILE A 402 21.49 0.61 5.63
N VAL A 403 22.31 0.20 6.60
CA VAL A 403 22.08 -1.02 7.40
C VAL A 403 21.12 -0.69 8.54
N VAL A 404 19.90 -1.22 8.49
CA VAL A 404 18.87 -1.01 9.50
C VAL A 404 19.21 -1.80 10.77
N LYS A 405 19.42 -1.09 11.88
CA LYS A 405 19.55 -1.66 13.22
C LYS A 405 18.19 -1.45 13.95
N PRO A 406 17.53 -2.52 14.43
CA PRO A 406 16.18 -2.42 14.98
C PRO A 406 16.15 -1.66 16.30
N MET A 407 15.03 -0.97 16.56
CA MET A 407 14.84 -0.19 17.79
C MET A 407 14.97 -1.06 19.06
N SER A 408 15.73 -0.53 20.04
CA SER A 408 15.84 -1.12 21.37
C SER A 408 14.45 -1.22 22.02
N THR A 409 14.21 -2.25 22.82
CA THR A 409 12.89 -2.53 23.42
C THR A 409 12.34 -1.36 24.26
N LYS A 410 13.20 -0.48 24.78
CA LYS A 410 12.80 0.75 25.48
C LYS A 410 12.21 1.83 24.57
N LEU A 411 12.62 1.89 23.30
CA LEU A 411 12.26 2.95 22.34
C LEU A 411 11.15 2.53 21.35
N ARG A 412 10.77 1.24 21.29
CA ARG A 412 9.75 0.72 20.36
C ARG A 412 8.34 1.31 20.52
N HIS A 413 8.07 2.08 21.57
CA HIS A 413 6.82 2.81 21.72
C HIS A 413 6.75 4.07 20.84
N ILE A 414 7.88 4.53 20.29
CA ILE A 414 7.98 5.68 19.39
C ILE A 414 7.69 5.20 17.96
N GLY A 415 6.41 5.06 17.63
CA GLY A 415 5.96 4.51 16.33
C GLY A 415 6.38 5.28 15.09
N MET A 416 6.96 6.48 15.23
CA MET A 416 7.45 7.31 14.11
C MET A 416 8.75 6.80 13.45
N PHE A 417 9.42 5.81 14.04
CA PHE A 417 10.71 5.30 13.56
C PHE A 417 10.73 3.77 13.43
N SER A 418 11.24 3.27 12.30
CA SER A 418 11.41 1.83 12.05
C SER A 418 12.73 1.28 12.61
N GLY A 419 13.75 2.13 12.77
CA GLY A 419 15.07 1.72 13.25
C GLY A 419 16.05 2.89 13.36
N ASN A 420 17.33 2.58 13.56
CA ASN A 420 18.43 3.53 13.35
C ASN A 420 19.46 2.94 12.39
N THR A 421 20.37 3.79 11.92
CA THR A 421 21.55 3.38 11.17
C THR A 421 22.74 4.27 11.53
N ILE A 422 23.90 3.94 10.99
CA ILE A 422 25.11 4.76 11.05
C ILE A 422 25.37 5.22 9.61
N LEU A 423 25.50 6.52 9.39
CA LEU A 423 25.89 7.09 8.09
C LEU A 423 27.38 6.85 7.79
N GLY A 424 27.79 7.19 6.57
CA GLY A 424 29.22 7.25 6.21
C GLY A 424 30.03 8.03 7.26
N ASP A 425 29.72 9.29 7.52
CA ASP A 425 30.45 10.15 8.47
C ASP A 425 30.38 9.72 9.96
N GLY A 426 29.78 8.56 10.27
CA GLY A 426 29.69 8.01 11.61
C GLY A 426 28.53 8.56 12.45
N ALA A 427 27.75 9.50 11.90
CA ALA A 427 26.55 9.98 12.56
C ALA A 427 25.51 8.85 12.71
N VAL A 428 24.97 8.68 13.92
CA VAL A 428 23.84 7.79 14.17
C VAL A 428 22.56 8.55 13.83
N ILE A 429 21.80 8.07 12.84
CA ILE A 429 20.55 8.71 12.41
C ILE A 429 19.36 7.78 12.58
N MET A 430 18.18 8.39 12.77
CA MET A 430 16.92 7.66 12.92
C MET A 430 16.27 7.43 11.55
N ILE A 431 15.68 6.25 11.37
CA ILE A 431 14.97 5.87 10.14
C ILE A 431 13.48 6.07 10.38
N VAL A 432 12.90 7.01 9.66
CA VAL A 432 11.47 7.35 9.70
C VAL A 432 10.63 6.14 9.25
N ASP A 433 9.53 5.89 9.95
CA ASP A 433 8.45 5.03 9.45
C ASP A 433 7.29 5.89 8.91
N PRO A 434 7.09 5.95 7.57
CA PRO A 434 5.94 6.61 6.97
C PRO A 434 4.59 6.08 7.48
N ASN A 435 4.48 4.82 7.92
CA ASN A 435 3.24 4.29 8.49
C ASN A 435 2.93 4.95 9.84
N GLY A 436 3.95 5.14 10.69
CA GLY A 436 3.84 5.88 11.94
C GLY A 436 3.44 7.35 11.73
N ILE A 437 4.02 8.01 10.73
CA ILE A 437 3.62 9.39 10.37
C ILE A 437 2.17 9.44 9.85
N ALA A 438 1.75 8.48 9.03
CA ALA A 438 0.37 8.39 8.54
C ALA A 438 -0.65 8.19 9.69
N GLN A 439 -0.29 7.40 10.71
CA GLN A 439 -1.11 7.22 11.92
C GLN A 439 -1.18 8.50 12.76
N ALA A 440 -0.05 9.20 12.94
CA ALA A 440 -0.01 10.48 13.65
C ALA A 440 -0.83 11.58 12.94
N LEU A 441 -0.81 11.60 11.60
CA LEU A 441 -1.69 12.44 10.77
C LEU A 441 -3.18 12.15 11.05
N GLY A 442 -3.56 10.86 11.12
CA GLY A 442 -4.92 10.45 11.43
C GLY A 442 -5.41 10.94 12.80
N THR A 443 -4.63 10.71 13.86
CA THR A 443 -5.01 11.15 15.22
C THR A 443 -4.97 12.66 15.42
N SER A 444 -4.12 13.38 14.67
CA SER A 444 -4.03 14.85 14.77
C SER A 444 -5.32 15.57 14.33
N VAL A 445 -6.11 14.95 13.44
CA VAL A 445 -7.41 15.48 13.01
C VAL A 445 -8.51 15.16 14.04
N SER A 446 -8.48 13.96 14.66
CA SER A 446 -9.44 13.58 15.71
C SER A 446 -9.27 14.38 17.00
N ALA A 447 -8.03 14.65 17.42
CA ALA A 447 -7.71 15.19 18.75
C ALA A 447 -8.18 16.64 19.02
N GLN A 448 -8.83 17.31 18.05
CA GLN A 448 -9.51 18.60 18.25
C GLN A 448 -11.05 18.46 18.41
N HIS A 449 -11.64 17.28 18.21
CA HIS A 449 -13.08 17.05 18.32
C HIS A 449 -13.55 16.55 19.71
N ASP A 450 -12.68 15.80 20.41
CA ASP A 450 -12.98 15.01 21.62
C ASP A 450 -13.53 15.81 22.83
N LEU A 451 -13.43 17.14 22.83
CA LEU A 451 -13.93 18.00 23.91
C LEU A 451 -15.42 18.40 23.77
N SER A 452 -16.11 17.97 22.71
CA SER A 452 -17.50 18.41 22.43
C SER A 452 -18.56 17.29 22.32
N GLU A 453 -18.17 16.01 22.38
CA GLU A 453 -19.08 14.90 22.03
C GLU A 453 -19.78 14.20 23.22
N GLN A 454 -19.55 14.63 24.47
CA GLN A 454 -20.24 14.08 25.67
C GLN A 454 -21.73 14.45 25.79
N SER A 455 -22.38 14.99 24.74
CA SER A 455 -23.79 15.39 24.76
C SER A 455 -24.60 14.97 23.52
N ALA A 456 -24.00 14.24 22.57
CA ALA A 456 -24.66 13.84 21.31
C ALA A 456 -25.25 12.42 21.31
N ALA A 457 -25.19 11.71 22.44
CA ALA A 457 -25.84 10.40 22.59
C ALA A 457 -27.37 10.53 22.58
N THR A 458 -27.99 10.45 21.38
CA THR A 458 -29.40 10.11 21.03
C THR A 458 -29.88 10.89 19.78
N ARG A 459 -29.28 10.58 18.62
CA ARG A 459 -29.96 10.48 17.32
C ARG A 459 -29.08 9.70 16.34
N ALA A 460 -29.68 9.06 15.35
CA ALA A 460 -29.04 7.96 14.62
C ALA A 460 -29.14 8.10 13.10
N ALA A 461 -28.29 7.31 12.42
CA ALA A 461 -28.45 6.83 11.05
C ALA A 461 -28.36 7.83 9.88
N SER A 462 -27.19 8.47 9.72
CA SER A 462 -26.58 8.59 8.39
C SER A 462 -25.06 8.54 8.46
N THR A 463 -24.44 7.53 7.85
CA THR A 463 -22.97 7.53 7.61
C THR A 463 -22.69 8.16 6.25
N GLU A 464 -23.16 9.40 6.11
CA GLU A 464 -22.90 10.28 4.96
C GLU A 464 -21.45 10.76 5.01
N GLN A 465 -20.72 10.65 3.89
CA GLN A 465 -19.40 11.27 3.81
C GLN A 465 -19.54 12.78 3.88
N LEU A 466 -18.76 13.41 4.77
CA LEU A 466 -18.58 14.86 4.77
C LEU A 466 -18.09 15.28 3.38
N THR A 467 -18.79 16.22 2.77
CA THR A 467 -18.47 16.76 1.46
C THR A 467 -17.90 18.15 1.67
N SER A 468 -16.73 18.44 1.10
CA SER A 468 -16.18 19.78 1.11
C SER A 468 -17.01 20.66 0.15
N LEU A 469 -17.76 21.60 0.71
CA LEU A 469 -18.64 22.53 0.00
C LEU A 469 -18.03 23.94 0.06
N LEU A 470 -18.00 24.61 -1.08
CA LEU A 470 -17.66 26.02 -1.18
C LEU A 470 -18.95 26.83 -1.04
N VAL A 471 -19.00 27.72 -0.05
CA VAL A 471 -20.14 28.59 0.25
C VAL A 471 -19.83 30.01 -0.23
N PHE A 472 -20.77 30.64 -0.92
CA PHE A 472 -20.63 31.96 -1.55
C PHE A 472 -21.97 32.74 -1.52
N ARG A 473 -21.95 34.03 -1.88
CA ARG A 473 -23.17 34.78 -2.21
C ARG A 473 -23.16 35.15 -3.70
N SER A 474 -24.34 35.13 -4.32
CA SER A 474 -24.52 35.48 -5.74
C SER A 474 -25.99 35.85 -5.98
N GLY A 475 -26.24 37.12 -6.33
CA GLY A 475 -27.56 37.68 -6.67
C GLY A 475 -28.55 37.80 -5.51
N SER A 476 -28.15 37.41 -4.29
CA SER A 476 -29.02 37.32 -3.12
C SER A 476 -28.21 37.31 -1.81
N PRO A 477 -28.74 37.86 -0.70
CA PRO A 477 -28.08 37.77 0.62
C PRO A 477 -28.08 36.34 1.21
N GLN A 478 -28.89 35.45 0.65
CA GLN A 478 -28.94 34.03 1.00
C GLN A 478 -27.65 33.33 0.52
N PRO A 479 -27.01 32.49 1.35
CA PRO A 479 -25.84 31.75 0.94
C PRO A 479 -26.21 30.70 -0.11
N LYS A 480 -25.28 30.49 -1.04
CA LYS A 480 -25.29 29.45 -2.07
C LYS A 480 -24.08 28.53 -1.86
N ALA A 481 -24.19 27.27 -2.28
CA ALA A 481 -23.12 26.29 -2.13
C ALA A 481 -22.92 25.44 -3.39
N VAL A 482 -21.67 25.04 -3.63
CA VAL A 482 -21.28 24.10 -4.68
C VAL A 482 -20.25 23.11 -4.12
N PRO A 483 -20.27 21.82 -4.52
CA PRO A 483 -19.20 20.89 -4.18
C PRO A 483 -17.84 21.40 -4.67
N LEU A 484 -16.86 21.50 -3.77
CA LEU A 484 -15.53 22.03 -4.07
C LEU A 484 -14.82 21.20 -5.16
N SER A 485 -15.16 19.92 -5.27
CA SER A 485 -14.69 18.99 -6.32
C SER A 485 -15.12 19.35 -7.74
N LEU A 486 -16.10 20.24 -7.92
CA LEU A 486 -16.51 20.75 -9.23
C LEU A 486 -15.81 22.07 -9.58
N VAL A 487 -15.35 22.83 -8.58
CA VAL A 487 -14.69 24.14 -8.76
C VAL A 487 -13.22 23.90 -9.06
N THR A 488 -12.82 24.07 -10.32
CA THR A 488 -11.43 23.87 -10.75
C THR A 488 -10.53 25.03 -10.32
N ARG A 489 -11.09 26.24 -10.16
CA ARG A 489 -10.39 27.36 -9.53
C ARG A 489 -11.31 28.44 -8.94
N LEU A 490 -10.78 29.19 -7.98
CA LEU A 490 -11.23 30.50 -7.55
C LEU A 490 -10.30 31.58 -8.14
N GLU A 491 -10.84 32.53 -8.89
CA GLU A 491 -10.09 33.66 -9.47
C GLU A 491 -10.71 35.00 -9.03
N GLU A 492 -9.87 36.00 -8.74
CA GLU A 492 -10.28 37.39 -8.50
C GLU A 492 -9.84 38.25 -9.68
N ILE A 493 -10.80 38.64 -10.52
CA ILE A 493 -10.50 39.31 -11.79
C ILE A 493 -10.82 40.79 -11.65
N ALA A 494 -9.83 41.64 -11.94
CA ALA A 494 -10.03 43.09 -11.93
C ALA A 494 -11.14 43.51 -12.91
N ALA A 495 -12.06 44.37 -12.44
CA ALA A 495 -13.28 44.74 -13.16
C ALA A 495 -13.01 45.33 -14.57
N ASP A 496 -11.88 45.99 -14.75
CA ASP A 496 -11.41 46.58 -16.02
C ASP A 496 -10.93 45.54 -17.05
N LYS A 497 -10.74 44.28 -16.65
CA LYS A 497 -10.38 43.15 -17.53
C LYS A 497 -11.57 42.32 -18.00
N ILE A 498 -12.79 42.64 -17.54
CA ILE A 498 -14.00 41.93 -17.93
C ILE A 498 -14.61 42.65 -19.14
N GLU A 499 -14.38 42.10 -20.32
CA GLU A 499 -14.89 42.64 -21.57
C GLU A 499 -16.30 42.12 -21.87
N THR A 500 -17.06 42.84 -22.71
CA THR A 500 -18.38 42.41 -23.20
C THR A 500 -18.30 42.18 -24.71
N SER A 501 -18.53 40.95 -25.15
CA SER A 501 -18.46 40.55 -26.56
C SER A 501 -19.67 39.69 -26.94
N ASN A 502 -20.31 40.00 -28.07
CA ASN A 502 -21.53 39.32 -28.55
C ASN A 502 -22.64 39.18 -27.48
N GLY A 503 -22.76 40.15 -26.58
CA GLY A 503 -23.75 40.15 -25.50
C GLY A 503 -23.44 39.22 -24.31
N ARG A 504 -22.22 38.67 -24.23
CA ARG A 504 -21.72 37.92 -23.06
C ARG A 504 -20.52 38.64 -22.44
N TYR A 505 -20.35 38.45 -21.14
CA TYR A 505 -19.13 38.84 -20.45
C TYR A 505 -18.03 37.80 -20.71
N MET A 506 -16.80 38.27 -20.87
CA MET A 506 -15.62 37.46 -21.18
C MET A 506 -14.38 38.03 -20.48
N VAL A 507 -13.37 37.18 -20.30
CA VAL A 507 -12.04 37.59 -19.85
C VAL A 507 -10.97 36.83 -20.63
N GLN A 508 -9.87 37.51 -20.99
CA GLN A 508 -8.68 36.82 -21.49
C GLN A 508 -7.95 36.15 -20.32
N TYR A 509 -7.94 34.82 -20.33
CA TYR A 509 -7.34 33.99 -19.29
C TYR A 509 -6.44 32.93 -19.95
N ARG A 510 -5.15 32.95 -19.62
CA ARG A 510 -4.13 32.03 -20.17
C ARG A 510 -4.17 31.93 -21.72
N ASP A 511 -4.18 33.09 -22.37
CA ASP A 511 -4.24 33.29 -23.83
C ASP A 511 -5.45 32.66 -24.54
N GLN A 512 -6.51 32.37 -23.79
CA GLN A 512 -7.83 31.97 -24.29
C GLN A 512 -8.91 32.93 -23.77
N LEU A 513 -10.07 32.97 -24.42
CA LEU A 513 -11.23 33.74 -23.94
C LEU A 513 -12.12 32.82 -23.08
N MET A 514 -12.17 33.10 -21.77
CA MET A 514 -13.08 32.42 -20.85
C MET A 514 -14.42 33.18 -20.81
N PRO A 515 -15.55 32.55 -21.20
CA PRO A 515 -16.88 33.14 -21.01
C PRO A 515 -17.25 33.20 -19.52
N LEU A 516 -17.92 34.30 -19.15
CA LEU A 516 -18.46 34.51 -17.81
C LEU A 516 -19.98 34.42 -17.82
N VAL A 517 -20.54 33.65 -16.88
CA VAL A 517 -21.97 33.44 -16.69
C VAL A 517 -22.41 34.14 -15.40
N LEU A 518 -23.60 34.74 -15.44
CA LEU A 518 -24.26 35.41 -14.32
C LEU A 518 -25.41 34.58 -13.81
N MET A 519 -25.64 34.57 -12.50
CA MET A 519 -26.90 34.09 -11.91
C MET A 519 -27.96 35.20 -11.94
N GLU A 520 -29.23 34.86 -11.79
CA GLU A 520 -30.31 35.84 -11.70
C GLU A 520 -30.06 36.81 -10.53
N GLY A 521 -30.08 38.11 -10.81
CA GLY A 521 -29.82 39.17 -9.83
C GLY A 521 -28.35 39.58 -9.66
N VAL A 522 -27.38 38.88 -10.28
CA VAL A 522 -25.96 39.27 -10.24
C VAL A 522 -25.68 40.38 -11.25
N ALA A 523 -24.84 41.35 -10.87
CA ALA A 523 -24.24 42.31 -11.78
C ALA A 523 -22.71 42.22 -11.70
N VAL A 524 -22.01 42.36 -12.83
CA VAL A 524 -20.55 42.45 -12.84
C VAL A 524 -20.12 43.76 -12.19
N ALA A 525 -19.18 43.69 -11.25
CA ALA A 525 -18.59 44.85 -10.59
C ALA A 525 -17.95 45.80 -11.62
N THR A 526 -18.23 47.09 -11.50
CA THR A 526 -17.68 48.12 -12.41
C THR A 526 -16.33 48.68 -11.95
N THR A 527 -15.91 48.37 -10.72
CA THR A 527 -14.67 48.86 -10.08
C THR A 527 -14.19 47.85 -9.03
N GLY A 528 -12.89 47.63 -8.92
CA GLY A 528 -12.30 46.70 -7.95
C GLY A 528 -12.01 45.33 -8.56
N VAL A 529 -12.19 44.26 -7.76
CA VAL A 529 -12.07 42.87 -8.21
C VAL A 529 -13.43 42.16 -8.15
N GLN A 530 -13.64 41.23 -9.07
CA GLN A 530 -14.80 40.37 -9.18
C GLN A 530 -14.40 38.93 -8.84
N PRO A 531 -14.94 38.34 -7.76
CA PRO A 531 -14.80 36.92 -7.48
C PRO A 531 -15.50 36.07 -8.55
N ILE A 532 -14.80 35.07 -9.09
CA ILE A 532 -15.29 34.17 -10.14
C ILE A 532 -14.95 32.72 -9.77
N LEU A 533 -15.98 31.86 -9.81
CA LEU A 533 -15.85 30.41 -9.71
C LEU A 533 -15.54 29.86 -11.09
N VAL A 534 -14.32 29.38 -11.31
CA VAL A 534 -13.93 28.71 -12.56
C VAL A 534 -14.30 27.23 -12.46
N PHE A 535 -15.06 26.80 -13.47
CA PHE A 535 -15.34 25.41 -13.79
C PHE A 535 -14.61 25.07 -15.09
N ALA A 536 -14.07 23.87 -15.23
CA ALA A 536 -13.43 23.44 -16.48
C ALA A 536 -13.77 21.97 -16.81
N ASP A 537 -13.91 21.72 -18.11
CA ASP A 537 -14.22 20.41 -18.70
C ASP A 537 -13.32 20.22 -19.94
N GLU A 538 -12.50 19.17 -19.92
CA GLU A 538 -11.37 18.93 -20.84
C GLU A 538 -10.58 20.21 -21.18
N ASP A 539 -10.68 20.70 -22.43
CA ASP A 539 -9.95 21.86 -22.95
C ASP A 539 -10.67 23.21 -22.75
N ARG A 540 -11.72 23.30 -21.91
CA ARG A 540 -12.61 24.48 -21.83
C ARG A 540 -12.87 24.92 -20.40
N SER A 541 -12.87 26.24 -20.18
CA SER A 541 -13.19 26.87 -18.90
C SER A 541 -14.39 27.82 -19.00
N MET A 542 -15.12 27.95 -17.91
CA MET A 542 -16.24 28.87 -17.70
C MET A 542 -16.07 29.52 -16.33
N GLY A 543 -16.22 30.84 -16.25
CA GLY A 543 -16.38 31.53 -14.97
C GLY A 543 -17.86 31.72 -14.62
N LEU A 544 -18.27 31.38 -13.39
CA LEU A 544 -19.53 31.83 -12.80
C LEU A 544 -19.23 33.02 -11.89
N VAL A 545 -19.89 34.15 -12.15
CA VAL A 545 -19.71 35.39 -11.40
C VAL A 545 -20.46 35.32 -10.06
N VAL A 546 -19.78 35.65 -8.97
CA VAL A 546 -20.34 35.62 -7.60
C VAL A 546 -19.97 36.89 -6.84
N ASP A 547 -20.84 37.32 -5.93
CA ASP A 547 -20.70 38.61 -5.22
C ASP A 547 -19.52 38.55 -4.24
N GLU A 548 -19.44 37.46 -3.47
CA GLU A 548 -18.35 37.17 -2.53
C GLU A 548 -18.26 35.66 -2.25
N ILE A 549 -17.07 35.21 -1.86
CA ILE A 549 -16.86 33.86 -1.30
C ILE A 549 -16.96 33.96 0.22
N VAL A 550 -17.74 33.06 0.83
CA VAL A 550 -18.05 33.11 2.27
C VAL A 550 -17.14 32.15 3.05
N ASP A 551 -17.06 30.88 2.64
CA ASP A 551 -16.30 29.86 3.38
C ASP A 551 -16.08 28.56 2.58
N ILE A 552 -15.20 27.67 3.05
CA ILE A 552 -15.16 26.25 2.67
C ILE A 552 -15.50 25.42 3.91
N VAL A 553 -16.53 24.59 3.80
CA VAL A 553 -17.11 23.85 4.91
C VAL A 553 -17.19 22.37 4.58
N GLU A 554 -17.03 21.51 5.59
CA GLU A 554 -17.12 20.05 5.42
C GLU A 554 -18.36 19.57 6.16
N GLU A 555 -19.44 19.35 5.42
CA GLU A 555 -20.75 19.01 5.96
C GLU A 555 -21.42 17.93 5.10
N HIS A 556 -22.46 17.29 5.62
CA HIS A 556 -23.22 16.28 4.90
C HIS A 556 -24.13 16.97 3.88
N LEU A 557 -23.87 16.79 2.57
CA LEU A 557 -24.68 17.36 1.49
C LEU A 557 -26.01 16.62 1.32
N GLN A 558 -26.88 16.76 2.32
CA GLN A 558 -28.25 16.24 2.27
C GLN A 558 -29.19 17.34 1.78
N ILE A 559 -29.69 17.21 0.54
CA ILE A 559 -30.67 18.13 -0.03
C ILE A 559 -32.02 17.87 0.64
N GLN A 560 -32.43 18.77 1.54
CA GLN A 560 -33.66 18.63 2.35
C GLN A 560 -34.91 19.07 1.59
N VAL A 561 -34.78 20.01 0.65
CA VAL A 561 -35.87 20.51 -0.19
C VAL A 561 -35.38 20.57 -1.63
N GLY A 562 -35.96 19.75 -2.52
CA GLY A 562 -35.71 19.84 -3.95
C GLY A 562 -36.30 21.14 -4.52
N SER A 563 -35.55 21.81 -5.39
CA SER A 563 -35.98 23.08 -6.02
C SER A 563 -36.70 22.83 -7.35
N SER A 564 -37.60 23.74 -7.72
CA SER A 564 -38.18 23.86 -9.07
C SER A 564 -37.68 25.08 -9.84
N ARG A 565 -36.69 25.82 -9.28
CA ARG A 565 -35.97 26.89 -9.97
C ARG A 565 -34.82 26.31 -10.78
N GLU A 566 -34.68 26.78 -12.02
CA GLU A 566 -33.55 26.46 -12.87
C GLU A 566 -32.21 26.91 -12.23
N GLY A 567 -31.14 26.13 -12.42
CA GLY A 567 -29.82 26.40 -11.83
C GLY A 567 -29.64 26.01 -10.35
N ILE A 568 -30.67 25.50 -9.67
CA ILE A 568 -30.60 25.14 -8.24
C ILE A 568 -31.06 23.69 -8.05
N LEU A 569 -30.19 22.83 -7.51
CA LEU A 569 -30.52 21.43 -7.19
C LEU A 569 -31.52 21.33 -6.02
N GLY A 570 -31.40 22.23 -5.05
CA GLY A 570 -32.27 22.29 -3.87
C GLY A 570 -31.70 23.16 -2.77
N SER A 571 -32.25 23.03 -1.55
CA SER A 571 -31.70 23.62 -0.33
C SER A 571 -31.16 22.55 0.61
N ALA A 572 -29.98 22.80 1.16
CA ALA A 572 -29.39 22.06 2.27
C ALA A 572 -29.26 22.99 3.49
N VAL A 573 -29.18 22.42 4.69
CA VAL A 573 -28.76 23.16 5.89
C VAL A 573 -27.25 23.05 5.99
N ILE A 574 -26.56 24.19 5.93
CA ILE A 574 -25.10 24.30 5.97
C ILE A 574 -24.74 25.35 7.02
N LYS A 575 -23.88 25.00 7.99
CA LYS A 575 -23.62 25.78 9.23
C LYS A 575 -24.88 26.22 9.98
N GLY A 576 -25.94 25.41 9.92
CA GLY A 576 -27.24 25.73 10.50
C GLY A 576 -28.07 26.76 9.72
N LEU A 577 -27.60 27.20 8.55
CA LEU A 577 -28.28 28.15 7.65
C LEU A 577 -28.85 27.44 6.43
N ALA A 578 -30.07 27.79 6.03
CA ALA A 578 -30.64 27.33 4.76
C ALA A 578 -29.84 27.91 3.58
N THR A 579 -29.25 27.03 2.78
CA THR A 579 -28.26 27.35 1.75
C THR A 579 -28.67 26.68 0.43
N GLU A 580 -28.71 27.44 -0.66
CA GLU A 580 -29.10 26.94 -1.99
C GLU A 580 -27.95 26.19 -2.66
N VAL A 581 -28.14 24.92 -3.01
CA VAL A 581 -27.15 24.06 -3.67
C VAL A 581 -27.27 24.24 -5.19
N ILE A 582 -26.17 24.60 -5.85
CA ILE A 582 -26.17 25.05 -7.24
C ILE A 582 -25.96 23.91 -8.24
N ASP A 583 -26.75 23.90 -9.31
CA ASP A 583 -26.58 22.96 -10.42
C ASP A 583 -25.58 23.48 -11.46
N VAL A 584 -24.32 23.06 -11.34
CA VAL A 584 -23.25 23.40 -12.29
C VAL A 584 -23.60 22.94 -13.73
N ALA A 585 -24.35 21.85 -13.90
CA ALA A 585 -24.71 21.31 -15.20
C ALA A 585 -25.73 22.19 -15.95
N HIS A 586 -26.44 23.08 -15.25
CA HIS A 586 -27.32 24.08 -15.87
C HIS A 586 -26.55 25.26 -16.49
N PHE A 587 -25.48 25.74 -15.83
CA PHE A 587 -24.75 26.93 -16.28
C PHE A 587 -23.74 26.65 -17.41
N LEU A 588 -23.12 25.47 -17.44
CA LEU A 588 -22.18 25.05 -18.50
C LEU A 588 -22.77 25.21 -19.93
N PRO A 589 -24.04 24.82 -20.22
CA PRO A 589 -24.73 25.13 -21.47
C PRO A 589 -24.82 26.62 -21.84
N MET A 590 -24.94 27.52 -20.86
CA MET A 590 -25.19 28.95 -21.11
C MET A 590 -23.96 29.65 -21.67
N ALA A 591 -22.79 29.39 -21.07
CA ALA A 591 -21.49 29.95 -21.47
C ALA A 591 -21.19 29.70 -22.95
N PHE A 592 -21.36 28.44 -23.37
CA PHE A 592 -21.01 27.97 -24.70
C PHE A 592 -22.23 28.00 -25.62
N SER A 593 -22.67 29.21 -25.98
CA SER A 593 -23.76 29.44 -26.96
C SER A 593 -23.69 28.50 -28.19
N ASP A 594 -22.48 28.37 -28.72
CA ASP A 594 -22.15 27.61 -29.92
C ASP A 594 -22.17 26.09 -29.72
N TRP A 595 -22.29 25.60 -28.47
CA TRP A 595 -22.43 24.17 -28.16
C TRP A 595 -23.76 23.62 -28.65
N LEU A 596 -24.83 24.45 -28.65
CA LEU A 596 -26.10 24.10 -29.30
C LEU A 596 -26.04 24.30 -30.82
N ALA A 597 -25.49 25.42 -31.30
CA ALA A 597 -25.36 25.69 -32.74
C ALA A 597 -24.43 24.69 -33.48
N ARG A 598 -23.52 24.00 -32.77
CA ARG A 598 -22.75 22.87 -33.29
C ARG A 598 -23.29 21.49 -32.88
N LYS A 599 -24.35 21.40 -32.05
CA LYS A 599 -24.97 20.11 -31.69
C LYS A 599 -25.70 19.48 -32.87
N GLU A 600 -26.37 20.28 -33.69
CA GLU A 600 -26.95 19.85 -34.97
C GLU A 600 -25.87 19.39 -35.98
N MET A 601 -24.62 19.81 -35.81
CA MET A 601 -23.46 19.39 -36.63
C MET A 601 -22.57 18.32 -35.95
N LYS A 602 -22.91 17.88 -34.73
CA LYS A 602 -22.24 16.78 -34.01
C LYS A 602 -23.18 15.66 -33.55
N GLN A 603 -24.46 15.71 -33.92
CA GLN A 603 -25.41 14.60 -33.76
C GLN A 603 -25.16 13.42 -34.72
N SER A 604 -24.06 13.42 -35.48
CA SER A 604 -23.61 12.34 -36.37
C SER A 604 -22.51 11.44 -35.80
N ILE A 605 -21.93 11.74 -34.64
CA ILE A 605 -20.95 10.85 -33.99
C ILE A 605 -21.69 9.95 -32.99
N SER A 606 -21.77 8.66 -33.33
CA SER A 606 -22.40 7.62 -32.50
C SER A 606 -21.79 7.55 -31.09
N THR A 607 -22.64 7.37 -30.07
CA THR A 607 -22.19 6.94 -28.73
C THR A 607 -21.77 5.47 -28.80
N ARG A 608 -20.52 5.23 -29.18
CA ARG A 608 -19.94 3.89 -29.42
C ARG A 608 -20.27 2.92 -28.31
N SER A 609 -20.67 1.72 -28.70
CA SER A 609 -21.24 0.69 -27.87
C SER A 609 -20.26 -0.48 -27.66
N VAL A 610 -20.18 -0.94 -26.42
CA VAL A 610 -19.22 -1.95 -25.99
C VAL A 610 -19.96 -3.10 -25.33
N LEU A 611 -19.65 -4.33 -25.73
CA LEU A 611 -20.10 -5.53 -25.01
C LEU A 611 -18.96 -6.03 -24.13
N LEU A 612 -19.14 -6.00 -22.80
CA LEU A 612 -18.19 -6.57 -21.83
C LEU A 612 -18.68 -7.96 -21.38
N VAL A 613 -17.88 -8.98 -21.67
CA VAL A 613 -18.11 -10.39 -21.31
C VAL A 613 -16.99 -10.86 -20.39
N ASP A 614 -17.34 -11.21 -19.16
CA ASP A 614 -16.42 -11.68 -18.11
C ASP A 614 -17.28 -12.47 -17.10
N ASP A 615 -16.80 -13.56 -16.51
CA ASP A 615 -17.62 -14.37 -15.58
C ASP A 615 -17.68 -13.77 -14.16
N SER A 616 -16.74 -12.89 -13.83
CA SER A 616 -16.57 -12.30 -12.52
C SER A 616 -17.40 -11.03 -12.35
N ALA A 617 -18.28 -11.03 -11.34
CA ALA A 617 -18.98 -9.84 -10.93
C ALA A 617 -18.03 -8.69 -10.54
N PHE A 618 -16.83 -9.00 -10.04
CA PHE A 618 -15.82 -8.01 -9.66
C PHE A 618 -15.29 -7.25 -10.87
N PHE A 619 -14.81 -7.95 -11.91
CA PHE A 619 -14.26 -7.29 -13.10
C PHE A 619 -15.32 -6.51 -13.89
N ARG A 620 -16.54 -7.06 -14.01
CA ARG A 620 -17.68 -6.34 -14.61
C ARG A 620 -18.02 -5.04 -13.87
N ASN A 621 -18.02 -5.06 -12.53
CA ASN A 621 -18.26 -3.89 -11.71
C ASN A 621 -17.09 -2.90 -11.67
N MET A 622 -15.84 -3.36 -11.89
CA MET A 622 -14.67 -2.47 -11.99
C MET A 622 -14.59 -1.77 -13.36
N LEU A 623 -14.76 -2.51 -14.46
CA LEU A 623 -14.54 -1.99 -15.82
C LEU A 623 -15.79 -1.27 -16.37
N GLY A 624 -17.00 -1.74 -16.04
CA GLY A 624 -18.25 -1.14 -16.51
C GLY A 624 -18.38 0.38 -16.25
N PRO A 625 -18.08 0.89 -15.04
CA PRO A 625 -18.08 2.32 -14.75
C PRO A 625 -16.98 3.09 -15.49
N VAL A 626 -15.76 2.53 -15.60
CA VAL A 626 -14.62 3.17 -16.28
C VAL A 626 -14.92 3.38 -17.76
N LEU A 627 -15.48 2.36 -18.42
CA LEU A 627 -15.86 2.40 -19.83
C LEU A 627 -17.02 3.39 -20.08
N LYS A 628 -18.00 3.47 -19.17
CA LYS A 628 -19.07 4.49 -19.23
C LYS A 628 -18.56 5.91 -19.04
N ALA A 629 -17.62 6.12 -18.10
CA ALA A 629 -16.96 7.41 -17.89
C ALA A 629 -16.12 7.83 -19.11
N ALA A 630 -15.55 6.87 -19.83
CA ALA A 630 -14.87 7.09 -21.11
C ALA A 630 -15.83 7.27 -22.31
N GLY A 631 -17.13 7.50 -22.08
CA GLY A 631 -18.13 7.83 -23.10
C GLY A 631 -18.80 6.65 -23.81
N TYR A 632 -18.45 5.40 -23.47
CA TYR A 632 -18.98 4.21 -24.15
C TYR A 632 -20.34 3.74 -23.60
N LYS A 633 -21.24 3.32 -24.50
CA LYS A 633 -22.51 2.67 -24.18
C LYS A 633 -22.27 1.18 -23.87
N VAL A 634 -21.89 0.89 -22.62
CA VAL A 634 -21.55 -0.47 -22.17
C VAL A 634 -22.79 -1.34 -21.93
N ARG A 635 -22.90 -2.45 -22.66
CA ARG A 635 -23.67 -3.63 -22.27
C ARG A 635 -22.74 -4.63 -21.58
N VAL A 636 -23.28 -5.37 -20.63
CA VAL A 636 -22.56 -6.35 -19.84
C VAL A 636 -23.25 -7.71 -20.01
N ALA A 637 -22.45 -8.78 -20.08
CA ALA A 637 -22.86 -10.18 -20.10
C ALA A 637 -22.02 -10.99 -19.10
N THR A 638 -22.58 -12.10 -18.61
CA THR A 638 -22.02 -12.90 -17.50
C THR A 638 -21.36 -14.20 -17.93
N SER A 639 -21.44 -14.56 -19.21
CA SER A 639 -20.71 -15.67 -19.84
C SER A 639 -20.62 -15.46 -21.35
N ALA A 640 -19.73 -16.19 -22.02
CA ALA A 640 -19.67 -16.25 -23.49
C ALA A 640 -21.02 -16.64 -24.12
N VAL A 641 -21.78 -17.53 -23.47
CA VAL A 641 -23.11 -17.97 -23.93
C VAL A 641 -24.13 -16.83 -23.88
N GLU A 642 -24.14 -16.02 -22.81
CA GLU A 642 -24.96 -14.79 -22.77
C GLU A 642 -24.47 -13.78 -23.81
N GLY A 643 -23.16 -13.61 -23.97
CA GLY A 643 -22.57 -12.73 -25.00
C GLY A 643 -23.03 -13.08 -26.42
N LEU A 644 -22.94 -14.36 -26.81
CA LEU A 644 -23.44 -14.84 -28.10
C LEU A 644 -24.95 -14.68 -28.23
N SER A 645 -25.72 -14.87 -27.15
CA SER A 645 -27.16 -14.64 -27.14
C SER A 645 -27.49 -13.17 -27.44
N VAL A 646 -26.85 -12.23 -26.73
CA VAL A 646 -27.02 -10.79 -26.93
C VAL A 646 -26.68 -10.39 -28.37
N LEU A 647 -25.54 -10.84 -28.91
CA LEU A 647 -25.15 -10.56 -30.31
C LEU A 647 -26.18 -11.12 -31.31
N ARG A 648 -26.68 -12.35 -31.09
CA ARG A 648 -27.69 -13.01 -31.93
C ARG A 648 -29.08 -12.37 -31.88
N THR A 649 -29.39 -11.55 -30.87
CA THR A 649 -30.62 -10.72 -30.88
C THR A 649 -30.57 -9.57 -31.89
N GLY A 650 -29.44 -9.36 -32.57
CA GLY A 650 -29.24 -8.26 -33.52
C GLY A 650 -28.70 -6.98 -32.89
N ALA A 651 -28.28 -7.03 -31.63
CA ALA A 651 -27.56 -5.93 -30.99
C ALA A 651 -26.14 -5.82 -31.57
N GLN A 652 -25.90 -4.78 -32.37
CA GLN A 652 -24.57 -4.44 -32.86
C GLN A 652 -23.75 -3.75 -31.75
N PHE A 653 -22.44 -3.96 -31.78
CA PHE A 653 -21.46 -3.32 -30.91
C PHE A 653 -20.26 -2.88 -31.74
N ASP A 654 -19.67 -1.74 -31.40
CA ASP A 654 -18.50 -1.18 -32.06
C ASP A 654 -17.23 -1.96 -31.70
N VAL A 655 -17.21 -2.57 -30.50
CA VAL A 655 -16.13 -3.44 -30.00
C VAL A 655 -16.63 -4.36 -28.88
N ILE A 656 -16.07 -5.56 -28.81
CA ILE A 656 -16.36 -6.57 -27.79
C ILE A 656 -15.12 -6.75 -26.91
N LEU A 657 -15.31 -6.72 -25.59
CA LEU A 657 -14.30 -7.10 -24.60
C LEU A 657 -14.67 -8.47 -24.05
N THR A 658 -13.75 -9.43 -24.12
CA THR A 658 -13.95 -10.77 -23.54
C THR A 658 -12.84 -11.11 -22.57
N ASP A 659 -13.18 -11.66 -21.42
CA ASP A 659 -12.24 -12.46 -20.65
C ASP A 659 -11.78 -13.69 -21.47
N ILE A 660 -10.60 -14.20 -21.16
CA ILE A 660 -10.09 -15.48 -21.65
C ILE A 660 -10.59 -16.65 -20.78
N GLU A 661 -10.56 -16.52 -19.45
CA GLU A 661 -10.69 -17.65 -18.52
C GLU A 661 -12.14 -17.85 -18.01
N MET A 662 -13.09 -18.01 -18.94
CA MET A 662 -14.51 -18.22 -18.62
C MET A 662 -14.92 -19.72 -18.59
N PRO A 663 -15.89 -20.11 -17.74
CA PRO A 663 -16.48 -21.45 -17.73
C PRO A 663 -17.38 -21.70 -18.96
N GLU A 664 -17.61 -22.98 -19.26
CA GLU A 664 -18.37 -23.53 -20.40
C GLU A 664 -17.79 -23.25 -21.80
N MET A 665 -17.39 -22.01 -22.08
CA MET A 665 -16.79 -21.55 -23.34
C MET A 665 -15.81 -20.42 -23.04
N ASN A 666 -14.53 -20.62 -23.39
CA ASN A 666 -13.48 -19.64 -23.10
C ASN A 666 -13.42 -18.50 -24.13
N GLY A 667 -12.64 -17.45 -23.83
CA GLY A 667 -12.57 -16.25 -24.69
C GLY A 667 -12.02 -16.50 -26.10
N PHE A 668 -11.24 -17.56 -26.31
CA PHE A 668 -10.77 -17.94 -27.65
C PHE A 668 -11.90 -18.59 -28.45
N GLU A 669 -12.63 -19.55 -27.87
CA GLU A 669 -13.80 -20.18 -28.49
C GLU A 669 -14.93 -19.18 -28.76
N PHE A 670 -15.10 -18.20 -27.87
CA PHE A 670 -16.04 -17.09 -28.05
C PHE A 670 -15.64 -16.20 -29.24
N ALA A 671 -14.35 -15.87 -29.39
CA ALA A 671 -13.84 -15.13 -30.54
C ALA A 671 -13.98 -15.93 -31.85
N GLU A 672 -13.65 -17.22 -31.85
CA GLU A 672 -13.84 -18.11 -33.01
C GLU A 672 -15.33 -18.20 -33.41
N ALA A 673 -16.24 -18.30 -32.45
CA ALA A 673 -17.68 -18.31 -32.69
C ALA A 673 -18.22 -16.99 -33.27
N ILE A 674 -17.61 -15.84 -32.89
CA ILE A 674 -17.90 -14.53 -33.49
C ILE A 674 -17.36 -14.45 -34.92
N ARG A 675 -16.14 -14.94 -35.17
CA ARG A 675 -15.48 -14.94 -36.50
C ARG A 675 -16.16 -15.88 -37.50
N ALA A 676 -16.79 -16.95 -37.03
CA ALA A 676 -17.58 -17.85 -37.85
C ALA A 676 -18.95 -17.28 -38.27
N ASP A 677 -19.46 -16.23 -37.62
CA ASP A 677 -20.74 -15.59 -37.96
C ASP A 677 -20.55 -14.49 -39.02
N ALA A 678 -21.17 -14.68 -40.19
CA ALA A 678 -21.09 -13.78 -41.33
C ALA A 678 -21.60 -12.34 -41.09
N LYS A 679 -22.26 -12.05 -39.95
CA LYS A 679 -22.68 -10.69 -39.56
C LYS A 679 -21.83 -10.09 -38.44
N LEU A 680 -21.12 -10.91 -37.66
CA LEU A 680 -20.37 -10.46 -36.48
C LEU A 680 -18.85 -10.49 -36.69
N GLY A 681 -18.36 -11.25 -37.68
CA GLY A 681 -16.94 -11.48 -37.92
C GLY A 681 -16.08 -10.25 -38.20
N THR A 682 -16.67 -9.08 -38.48
CA THR A 682 -15.98 -7.78 -38.65
C THR A 682 -15.88 -6.94 -37.37
N THR A 683 -16.53 -7.35 -36.27
CA THR A 683 -16.49 -6.63 -34.99
C THR A 683 -15.15 -6.87 -34.29
N PRO A 684 -14.38 -5.85 -33.86
CA PRO A 684 -13.15 -6.09 -33.12
C PRO A 684 -13.45 -6.73 -31.77
N VAL A 685 -12.62 -7.71 -31.39
CA VAL A 685 -12.74 -8.44 -30.11
C VAL A 685 -11.42 -8.35 -29.38
N ILE A 686 -11.39 -7.70 -28.22
CA ILE A 686 -10.21 -7.51 -27.38
C ILE A 686 -10.27 -8.51 -26.23
N ALA A 687 -9.19 -9.25 -26.01
CA ALA A 687 -9.06 -10.13 -24.87
C ALA A 687 -8.64 -9.37 -23.61
N LEU A 688 -9.21 -9.76 -22.48
CA LEU A 688 -8.84 -9.38 -21.13
C LEU A 688 -8.25 -10.61 -20.44
N SER A 689 -7.08 -10.49 -19.84
CA SER A 689 -6.43 -11.62 -19.15
C SER A 689 -5.75 -11.23 -17.84
N SER A 690 -5.72 -12.17 -16.89
CA SER A 690 -4.96 -12.06 -15.64
C SER A 690 -3.45 -12.18 -15.85
N LEU A 691 -3.02 -12.87 -16.92
CA LEU A 691 -1.63 -13.15 -17.26
C LEU A 691 -1.40 -13.00 -18.77
N VAL A 692 -0.53 -12.09 -19.17
CA VAL A 692 -0.15 -11.89 -20.57
C VAL A 692 1.12 -12.70 -20.86
N SER A 693 1.06 -13.61 -21.85
CA SER A 693 2.21 -14.37 -22.33
C SER A 693 2.28 -14.37 -23.85
N PRO A 694 3.48 -14.45 -24.47
CA PRO A 694 3.62 -14.45 -25.93
C PRO A 694 2.85 -15.59 -26.61
N ALA A 695 2.75 -16.75 -25.97
CA ALA A 695 1.98 -17.89 -26.48
C ALA A 695 0.46 -17.65 -26.44
N ALA A 696 -0.05 -16.95 -25.42
CA ALA A 696 -1.46 -16.60 -25.32
C ALA A 696 -1.85 -15.51 -26.34
N ILE A 697 -0.96 -14.55 -26.61
CA ILE A 697 -1.16 -13.51 -27.64
C ILE A 697 -1.26 -14.15 -29.03
N GLU A 698 -0.30 -15.02 -29.41
CA GLU A 698 -0.34 -15.65 -30.74
C GLU A 698 -1.51 -16.64 -30.89
N ARG A 699 -1.87 -17.39 -29.83
CA ARG A 699 -3.12 -18.16 -29.82
C ARG A 699 -4.34 -17.26 -30.02
N GLY A 700 -4.38 -16.10 -29.37
CA GLY A 700 -5.47 -15.14 -29.51
C GLY A 700 -5.59 -14.59 -30.93
N ARG A 701 -4.45 -14.25 -31.55
CA ARG A 701 -4.39 -13.81 -32.95
C ARG A 701 -4.90 -14.89 -33.91
N GLN A 702 -4.68 -16.17 -33.62
CA GLN A 702 -5.20 -17.31 -34.39
C GLN A 702 -6.71 -17.52 -34.19
N ALA A 703 -7.23 -17.31 -32.98
CA ALA A 703 -8.66 -17.25 -32.67
C ALA A 703 -9.37 -15.99 -33.22
N GLY A 704 -8.62 -15.07 -33.84
CA GLY A 704 -9.14 -13.84 -34.45
C GLY A 704 -9.41 -12.71 -33.46
N LEU A 705 -8.80 -12.72 -32.27
CA LEU A 705 -8.77 -11.56 -31.38
C LEU A 705 -7.97 -10.41 -32.02
N SER A 706 -8.46 -9.19 -31.83
CA SER A 706 -7.93 -7.95 -32.39
C SER A 706 -6.81 -7.35 -31.55
N ASP A 707 -6.86 -7.55 -30.22
CA ASP A 707 -5.85 -7.11 -29.26
C ASP A 707 -5.94 -7.95 -27.95
N TYR A 708 -4.94 -7.86 -27.07
CA TYR A 708 -4.82 -8.68 -25.85
C TYR A 708 -4.27 -7.86 -24.67
N VAL A 709 -5.13 -7.50 -23.72
CA VAL A 709 -4.87 -6.53 -22.64
C VAL A 709 -4.93 -7.20 -21.25
N ALA A 710 -4.12 -6.73 -20.31
CA ALA A 710 -4.17 -7.20 -18.92
C ALA A 710 -5.39 -6.62 -18.18
N LYS A 711 -6.14 -7.43 -17.41
CA LYS A 711 -7.37 -7.03 -16.68
C LYS A 711 -7.23 -5.81 -15.76
N PHE A 712 -6.00 -5.49 -15.34
CA PHE A 712 -5.68 -4.37 -14.45
C PHE A 712 -5.09 -3.13 -15.17
N ASP A 713 -4.72 -3.24 -16.45
CA ASP A 713 -4.15 -2.15 -17.24
C ASP A 713 -5.25 -1.25 -17.82
N ARG A 714 -5.75 -0.33 -17.00
CA ARG A 714 -6.78 0.63 -17.40
C ARG A 714 -6.30 1.58 -18.52
N PRO A 715 -5.06 2.14 -18.49
CA PRO A 715 -4.55 2.94 -19.60
C PRO A 715 -4.48 2.16 -20.91
N GLY A 716 -3.90 0.94 -20.88
CA GLY A 716 -3.80 0.06 -22.05
C GLY A 716 -5.17 -0.30 -22.64
N LEU A 717 -6.16 -0.62 -21.80
CA LEU A 717 -7.52 -0.91 -22.25
C LEU A 717 -8.17 0.28 -22.99
N ILE A 718 -8.02 1.50 -22.46
CA ILE A 718 -8.56 2.70 -23.11
C ILE A 718 -7.79 3.06 -24.39
N ALA A 719 -6.49 2.76 -24.47
CA ALA A 719 -5.70 2.91 -25.70
C ALA A 719 -6.17 1.93 -26.79
N ALA A 720 -6.25 0.63 -26.47
CA ALA A 720 -6.73 -0.43 -27.36
C ALA A 720 -8.14 -0.15 -27.89
N LEU A 721 -9.08 0.26 -27.02
CA LEU A 721 -10.43 0.66 -27.41
C LEU A 721 -10.45 1.84 -28.37
N LYS A 722 -9.60 2.85 -28.15
CA LYS A 722 -9.48 4.00 -29.07
C LYS A 722 -8.89 3.56 -30.41
N GLU A 723 -7.83 2.77 -30.44
CA GLU A 723 -7.22 2.29 -31.68
C GLU A 723 -8.19 1.45 -32.52
N GLN A 724 -8.80 0.43 -31.92
CA GLN A 724 -9.72 -0.48 -32.63
C GLN A 724 -10.99 0.24 -33.13
N THR A 725 -11.49 1.26 -32.40
CA THR A 725 -12.69 2.01 -32.85
C THR A 725 -12.38 3.17 -33.79
N ILE A 726 -11.16 3.72 -33.79
CA ILE A 726 -10.70 4.69 -34.82
C ILE A 726 -10.38 3.97 -36.14
N GLY A 727 -9.96 2.70 -36.09
CA GLY A 727 -9.76 1.86 -37.28
C GLY A 727 -11.02 1.71 -38.14
N HIS A 728 -12.19 1.59 -37.51
CA HIS A 728 -13.48 1.46 -38.20
C HIS A 728 -13.88 2.71 -38.98
N ASP A 729 -13.81 3.91 -38.38
CA ASP A 729 -14.08 5.19 -39.09
C ASP A 729 -13.30 5.28 -40.41
N ARG A 730 -12.04 4.86 -40.37
CA ARG A 730 -11.10 4.96 -41.49
C ARG A 730 -11.38 3.93 -42.59
N ALA A 731 -11.95 2.78 -42.24
CA ALA A 731 -12.42 1.78 -43.20
C ALA A 731 -13.73 2.23 -43.86
N GLU A 732 -14.72 2.70 -43.10
CA GLU A 732 -15.98 3.21 -43.66
C GLU A 732 -15.76 4.43 -44.58
N LEU A 733 -14.88 5.37 -44.19
CA LEU A 733 -14.52 6.51 -45.04
C LEU A 733 -13.82 6.10 -46.34
N GLN A 734 -13.08 4.98 -46.36
CA GLN A 734 -12.50 4.45 -47.60
C GLN A 734 -13.54 3.68 -48.44
N GLN A 735 -14.54 3.07 -47.81
CA GLN A 735 -15.61 2.35 -48.49
C GLN A 735 -16.74 3.27 -49.01
N GLN A 736 -16.83 4.51 -48.53
CA GLN A 736 -17.68 5.59 -49.07
C GLN A 736 -16.96 6.47 -50.12
N ALA A 737 -15.65 6.29 -50.29
CA ALA A 737 -14.82 7.03 -51.26
C ALA A 737 -14.42 6.21 -52.49
N ALA A 738 -15.05 5.05 -52.70
CA ALA A 738 -14.82 4.10 -53.79
C ALA A 738 -16.14 3.66 -54.44
#